data_AF-A0A9E4W7A7-F1
#
_entry.id   AF-A0A9E4W7A7-F1
#
_cell.length_a   1.000
_cell.length_b   1.000
_cell.length_c   1.000
_cell.angle_alpha   90.00
_cell.angle_beta   90.00
_cell.angle_gamma   90.00
#
_symmetry.space_group_name_H-M   'P 1'
#
loop_
_entity.id
_entity.type
_entity.pdbx_description
1 polymer ?
#
loop_
_entity_poly.entity_id
_entity_poly.type
_entity_poly.pdbx_seq_one_letter_code
_entity_poly.pdbx_strand_id
1 'polypeptide(L)'
;MIDPAVRISLALDANKGAYAVLLGSGVSAAAGIPTGWQIVSDLVTKVAQLEGADVAGDPIGWYKQRYGAEPEYSGLLNSIASSPTERSLLLRSYFEPTDDERRNGLKVPTAAHRTMAQLALSGHVHLFLTTNFDRLLENALNDVGIVPQVLSTPDSISGAVPFGQTRCTVVKLNGDYMDTRIKNTPEELEVYDPAIDSLLDRVIDEYGFIVSGWSAEWDTALRGAFARGQTQRYSMFWASRNAPREDAARLIEMRGGEFIQIKDPDTFFTSIGAGLASLSESPAVPTADPGESGAACRECQAINLPGAKFCSSCGNSLANACPECGAEASAEARFCLNCGHQLSGEPVAKESGLPEGLITYLFTDVQGSTPLWQQYPQEMREVMARHDYLMTSAVEQNGGAVVRPRGEGDSIFAVFPRATDAVAAASSAQQLLQQEVWPEGMAISVRMAMHTGESELREHDYYGATVNRAARLRSIAHGGQILVSEATAQLVRDSLSPDTSLRDMGSHRLKDLQRAEQVFQLVHPNLQSDFPALNSLDAHPNNLPVQMTSFIGREEEINEVNNLLASSRLVTLLGAGGSGKTRLSQEIGVSVVDQYPDGVWFVGLADLTNPNMLRGRVAEVFNVGEDALDGYLRGKSTLIIVDNCEHLVAGAATLVQSLLTSPGVKVIATSREALNLAGEQAFQVPPLPVPVGDISQVNMAECPSVQLFLERAQGVNPSFQLTTSNEESIGQIVQRLDGIPLAIELAASRVKMLQPAQIASHLDESFKILSGGPADALPHHQTIERTIDWSYDMLDTDQQTLFRQLSVFRGGFSLAACGAVMGTENEFDALDSLGELVDKSIVRTVPGGEETRYTLLEPLRQYAAGRITTGEAAEAGGRHARFFQELVEQATPELHGPRQVEWLTKLETEHDNFRAALTWTLDSEEVELAQRLAAGLAWFWLVRRHVNESLIWFERVLAADTSPTNARASALVQSGLVGSVVRHDDFEGCLAEIREGRAQLAEMGDVQGVMTAQTFEAVLLWYQRDFEASIRGLTECQSAQRDVGFEWGDAFCGFFLGSIAWFEGDNKQALEHLNRSLEILRRLGDITMVAWALLRLANISMDTGAHEEAISFYDESMLLMGEIGDLHGLGAALLGLGMAAHIRGEAEEAEQILTNAQTNLREGSGGQGISWPISNALVDTRTYDQLIEATNRYQASLNLPPDQWAKMVCSDCEAWFARK
;
A
#
# COMPACT_ATOMS: atom_id res chain seq x y z
N MET A 1 41.32 39.62 24.10
CA MET A 1 40.19 38.69 24.16
C MET A 1 39.11 39.25 23.26
N ILE A 2 38.72 38.52 22.22
CA ILE A 2 37.61 38.94 21.34
C ILE A 2 36.32 38.82 22.18
N ASP A 3 35.44 39.82 22.08
CA ASP A 3 34.14 39.81 22.74
C ASP A 3 33.41 38.47 22.47
N PRO A 4 32.89 37.77 23.51
CA PRO A 4 32.14 36.53 23.34
C PRO A 4 31.01 36.62 22.29
N ALA A 5 30.29 37.75 22.21
CA ALA A 5 29.22 37.93 21.23
C ALA A 5 29.76 37.98 19.79
N VAL A 6 30.92 38.61 19.58
CA VAL A 6 31.57 38.67 18.26
C VAL A 6 32.07 37.29 17.83
N ARG A 7 32.61 36.50 18.77
CA ARG A 7 33.04 35.11 18.46
C ARG A 7 31.87 34.23 18.07
N ILE A 8 30.75 34.30 18.79
CA ILE A 8 29.54 33.56 18.43
C ILE A 8 29.01 34.02 17.06
N SER A 9 29.03 35.34 16.79
CA SER A 9 28.59 35.89 15.50
C SER A 9 29.44 35.35 14.33
N LEU A 10 30.77 35.34 14.47
CA LEU A 10 31.67 34.76 13.47
C LEU A 10 31.44 33.26 13.27
N ALA A 11 31.19 32.53 14.35
CA ALA A 11 30.92 31.09 14.28
C ALA A 11 29.60 30.78 13.55
N LEU A 12 28.55 31.57 13.82
CA LEU A 12 27.24 31.46 13.18
C LEU A 12 27.29 31.87 11.69
N ASP A 13 28.04 32.91 11.33
CA ASP A 13 28.17 33.33 9.92
C ASP A 13 28.99 32.33 9.09
N ALA A 14 30.08 31.81 9.66
CA ALA A 14 30.92 30.83 8.98
C ALA A 14 30.23 29.47 8.79
N ASN A 15 29.30 29.10 9.68
CA ASN A 15 28.61 27.80 9.66
C ASN A 15 27.09 27.98 9.85
N LYS A 16 26.44 28.61 8.86
CA LYS A 16 24.99 28.89 8.89
C LYS A 16 24.19 27.60 9.05
N GLY A 17 23.32 27.57 10.04
CA GLY A 17 22.48 26.41 10.34
C GLY A 17 23.16 25.29 11.14
N ALA A 18 24.45 25.41 11.47
CA ALA A 18 25.18 24.37 12.19
C ALA A 18 25.05 24.43 13.72
N TYR A 19 24.41 25.46 14.25
CA TYR A 19 24.22 25.68 15.69
C TYR A 19 22.74 25.56 16.08
N ALA A 20 22.48 24.80 17.13
CA ALA A 20 21.22 24.74 17.83
C ALA A 20 21.23 25.67 19.06
N VAL A 21 20.07 26.20 19.42
CA VAL A 21 19.92 27.05 20.61
C VAL A 21 19.10 26.32 21.66
N LEU A 22 19.67 26.10 22.85
CA LEU A 22 18.97 25.47 23.99
C LEU A 22 18.52 26.55 24.98
N LEU A 23 17.21 26.65 25.17
CA LEU A 23 16.55 27.62 26.03
C LEU A 23 16.01 26.95 27.29
N GLY A 24 16.38 27.49 28.44
CA GLY A 24 15.74 27.15 29.71
C GLY A 24 14.80 28.25 30.21
N SER A 25 14.08 27.95 31.30
CA SER A 25 13.07 28.83 31.90
C SER A 25 13.59 30.22 32.30
N GLY A 26 14.91 30.37 32.49
CA GLY A 26 15.53 31.66 32.79
C GLY A 26 15.47 32.70 31.66
N VAL A 27 15.17 32.29 30.41
CA VAL A 27 15.10 33.21 29.25
C VAL A 27 13.83 34.05 29.29
N SER A 28 12.67 33.43 29.59
CA SER A 28 11.37 34.09 29.59
C SER A 28 11.03 34.82 30.90
N ALA A 29 11.88 34.72 31.92
CA ALA A 29 11.66 35.39 33.21
C ALA A 29 11.56 36.93 33.10
N ALA A 30 12.25 37.54 32.13
CA ALA A 30 12.15 38.98 31.86
C ALA A 30 10.78 39.39 31.29
N ALA A 31 10.04 38.45 30.69
CA ALA A 31 8.66 38.65 30.26
C ALA A 31 7.65 38.51 31.41
N GLY A 32 8.09 38.19 32.63
CA GLY A 32 7.18 37.96 33.77
C GLY A 32 6.54 36.55 33.79
N ILE A 33 7.06 35.60 33.02
CA ILE A 33 6.67 34.18 33.13
C ILE A 33 7.38 33.57 34.36
N PRO A 34 6.64 32.97 35.31
CA PRO A 34 7.24 32.32 36.46
C PRO A 34 7.95 31.02 36.05
N THR A 35 9.05 30.72 36.71
CA THR A 35 9.74 29.43 36.58
C THR A 35 8.90 28.30 37.18
N GLY A 36 9.11 27.05 36.75
CA GLY A 36 8.38 25.88 37.27
C GLY A 36 8.40 25.79 38.80
N TRP A 37 9.52 26.13 39.44
CA TRP A 37 9.64 26.16 40.91
C TRP A 37 8.81 27.28 41.57
N GLN A 38 8.69 28.44 40.93
CA GLN A 38 7.82 29.52 41.41
C GLN A 38 6.35 29.13 41.31
N ILE A 39 5.97 28.35 40.29
CA ILE A 39 4.62 27.80 40.15
C ILE A 39 4.35 26.77 41.26
N VAL A 40 5.26 25.82 41.50
CA VAL A 40 5.13 24.85 42.60
C VAL A 40 4.99 25.56 43.96
N SER A 41 5.83 26.57 44.22
CA SER A 41 5.75 27.36 45.46
C SER A 41 4.42 28.11 45.61
N ASP A 42 3.84 28.63 44.53
CA ASP A 42 2.54 29.30 44.55
C ASP A 42 1.38 28.30 44.76
N LEU A 43 1.44 27.13 44.11
CA LEU A 43 0.46 26.05 44.32
C LEU A 43 0.47 25.58 45.77
N VAL A 44 1.65 25.37 46.38
CA VAL A 44 1.76 25.02 47.81
C VAL A 44 1.15 26.10 48.71
N THR A 45 1.34 27.37 48.36
CA THR A 45 0.72 28.49 49.09
C THR A 45 -0.80 28.44 49.01
N LYS A 46 -1.36 28.12 47.84
CA LYS A 46 -2.81 27.95 47.65
C LYS A 46 -3.36 26.75 48.43
N VAL A 47 -2.63 25.63 48.48
CA VAL A 47 -3.00 24.46 49.32
C VAL A 47 -3.02 24.84 50.81
N ALA A 48 -1.99 25.53 51.29
CA ALA A 48 -1.93 25.98 52.68
C ALA A 48 -3.10 26.89 53.05
N GLN A 49 -3.47 27.83 52.16
CA GLN A 49 -4.63 28.71 52.34
C GLN A 49 -5.97 27.94 52.37
N LEU A 50 -6.15 26.93 51.51
CA LEU A 50 -7.32 26.06 51.53
C LEU A 50 -7.43 25.26 52.84
N GLU A 51 -6.31 24.88 53.44
CA GLU A 51 -6.26 24.23 54.76
C GLU A 51 -6.31 25.21 55.95
N GLY A 52 -6.43 26.52 55.70
CA GLY A 52 -6.47 27.54 56.75
C GLY A 52 -5.14 27.79 57.47
N ALA A 53 -4.01 27.43 56.85
CA ALA A 53 -2.66 27.66 57.35
C ALA A 53 -2.00 28.86 56.64
N ASP A 54 -1.21 29.64 57.38
CA ASP A 54 -0.40 30.74 56.83
C ASP A 54 1.06 30.30 56.69
N VAL A 55 1.55 30.30 55.46
CA VAL A 55 2.92 29.94 55.08
C VAL A 55 3.74 31.21 54.91
N ALA A 56 4.13 31.80 56.03
CA ALA A 56 4.90 33.04 56.08
C ALA A 56 6.35 32.86 55.56
N GLY A 57 6.51 32.80 54.24
CA GLY A 57 7.80 32.92 53.54
C GLY A 57 8.53 31.62 53.20
N ASP A 58 8.08 30.47 53.68
CA ASP A 58 8.63 29.15 53.30
C ASP A 58 7.52 28.11 53.00
N PRO A 59 6.90 28.17 51.82
CA PRO A 59 5.82 27.26 51.44
C PRO A 59 6.29 25.79 51.36
N ILE A 60 7.47 25.55 50.79
CA ILE A 60 8.01 24.20 50.55
C ILE A 60 8.39 23.53 51.87
N GLY A 61 9.07 24.25 52.78
CA GLY A 61 9.41 23.74 54.11
C GLY A 61 8.18 23.37 54.93
N TRP A 62 7.12 24.19 54.85
CA TRP A 62 5.83 23.87 55.47
C TRP A 62 5.21 22.60 54.90
N TYR A 63 5.17 22.44 53.57
CA TYR A 63 4.59 21.26 52.94
C TYR A 63 5.32 19.98 53.37
N LYS A 64 6.66 20.01 53.37
CA LYS A 64 7.49 18.90 53.81
C LYS A 64 7.27 18.55 55.28
N GLN A 65 7.14 19.55 56.15
CA GLN A 65 6.84 19.34 57.57
C GLN A 65 5.44 18.76 57.80
N ARG A 66 4.47 19.14 56.97
CA ARG A 66 3.05 18.78 57.10
C ARG A 66 2.72 17.40 56.53
N TYR A 67 3.30 17.04 55.39
CA TYR A 67 2.97 15.81 54.65
C TYR A 67 4.13 14.80 54.61
N GLY A 68 5.33 15.16 55.10
CA GLY A 68 6.48 14.25 55.19
C GLY A 68 7.13 13.89 53.85
N ALA A 69 6.74 14.56 52.76
CA ALA A 69 7.24 14.35 51.40
C ALA A 69 7.44 15.70 50.68
N GLU A 70 8.24 15.70 49.62
CA GLU A 70 8.35 16.87 48.73
C GLU A 70 7.03 17.10 47.97
N PRO A 71 6.68 18.35 47.64
CA PRO A 71 5.43 18.67 46.95
C PRO A 71 5.44 18.18 45.50
N GLU A 72 4.57 17.22 45.18
CA GLU A 72 4.39 16.67 43.84
C GLU A 72 3.36 17.50 43.03
N TYR A 73 3.73 17.90 41.81
CA TYR A 73 2.95 18.81 40.96
C TYR A 73 1.51 18.31 40.69
N SER A 74 1.37 17.03 40.35
CA SER A 74 0.09 16.34 40.11
C SER A 74 -0.80 16.34 41.36
N GLY A 75 -0.21 16.05 42.53
CA GLY A 75 -0.87 16.02 43.83
C GLY A 75 -1.38 17.40 44.27
N LEU A 76 -0.58 18.46 44.04
CA LEU A 76 -0.98 19.85 44.32
C LEU A 76 -2.14 20.31 43.42
N LEU A 77 -2.10 19.97 42.13
CA LEU A 77 -3.17 20.34 41.19
C LEU A 77 -4.48 19.61 41.52
N ASN A 78 -4.40 18.34 41.93
CA ASN A 78 -5.57 17.56 42.34
C ASN A 78 -6.20 18.07 43.62
N SER A 79 -5.43 18.65 44.55
CA SER A 79 -5.94 19.19 45.81
C SER A 79 -6.56 20.58 45.67
N ILE A 80 -6.12 21.38 44.69
CA ILE A 80 -6.67 22.72 44.42
C ILE A 80 -7.85 22.67 43.44
N ALA A 81 -7.81 21.80 42.43
CA ALA A 81 -8.77 21.75 41.35
C ALA A 81 -9.26 20.31 41.09
N SER A 82 -10.58 20.13 41.18
CA SER A 82 -11.23 18.81 41.19
C SER A 82 -11.48 18.26 39.78
N SER A 83 -11.65 19.14 38.80
CA SER A 83 -11.90 18.79 37.40
C SER A 83 -10.71 19.10 36.47
N PRO A 84 -10.55 18.36 35.35
CA PRO A 84 -9.55 18.67 34.33
C PRO A 84 -9.64 20.11 33.79
N THR A 85 -10.86 20.63 33.65
CA THR A 85 -11.10 22.01 33.19
C THR A 85 -10.61 23.05 34.18
N GLU A 86 -10.84 22.84 35.48
CA GLU A 86 -10.35 23.74 36.54
C GLU A 86 -8.81 23.73 36.62
N ARG A 87 -8.17 22.57 36.43
CA ARG A 87 -6.70 22.45 36.39
C ARG A 87 -6.10 23.21 35.22
N SER A 88 -6.70 23.05 34.02
CA SER A 88 -6.26 23.77 32.83
C SER A 88 -6.41 25.29 32.98
N LEU A 89 -7.53 25.76 33.55
CA LEU A 89 -7.76 27.19 33.83
C LEU A 89 -6.79 27.76 34.86
N LEU A 90 -6.47 27.01 35.92
CA LEU A 90 -5.49 27.41 36.93
C LEU A 90 -4.10 27.61 36.32
N LEU A 91 -3.63 26.65 35.51
CA LEU A 91 -2.33 26.72 34.86
C LEU A 91 -2.25 27.80 33.79
N ARG A 92 -3.32 27.98 33.00
CA ARG A 92 -3.41 29.00 31.96
C ARG A 92 -3.13 30.41 32.51
N SER A 93 -3.49 30.69 33.76
CA SER A 93 -3.29 32.01 34.38
C SER A 93 -1.82 32.42 34.56
N TYR A 94 -0.90 31.47 34.67
CA TYR A 94 0.55 31.75 34.81
C TYR A 94 1.22 32.11 33.48
N PHE A 95 0.66 31.66 32.35
CA PHE A 95 1.31 31.72 31.05
C PHE A 95 0.62 32.64 30.05
N GLU A 96 -0.71 32.68 30.03
CA GLU A 96 -1.45 33.54 29.12
C GLU A 96 -1.58 34.96 29.70
N PRO A 97 -1.29 36.01 28.92
CA PRO A 97 -1.48 37.39 29.36
C PRO A 97 -2.96 37.74 29.45
N THR A 98 -3.33 38.41 30.54
CA THR A 98 -4.54 39.24 30.59
C THR A 98 -4.36 40.50 29.74
N ASP A 99 -5.46 41.18 29.37
CA ASP A 99 -5.39 42.40 28.56
C ASP A 99 -4.56 43.51 29.23
N ASP A 100 -4.59 43.59 30.56
CA ASP A 100 -3.78 44.55 31.32
C ASP A 100 -2.30 44.16 31.39
N GLU A 101 -1.96 42.86 31.52
CA GLU A 101 -0.58 42.38 31.43
C GLU A 101 0.01 42.64 30.04
N ARG A 102 -0.76 42.37 28.97
CA ARG A 102 -0.34 42.61 27.59
C ARG A 102 -0.06 44.10 27.33
N ARG A 103 -0.89 45.00 27.86
CA ARG A 103 -0.68 46.47 27.76
C ARG A 103 0.57 46.94 28.49
N ASN A 104 0.97 46.25 29.56
CA ASN A 104 2.18 46.56 30.33
C ASN A 104 3.43 45.82 29.81
N GLY A 105 3.33 45.08 28.71
CA GLY A 105 4.47 44.37 28.12
C GLY A 105 4.88 43.11 28.89
N LEU A 106 3.98 42.52 29.67
CA LEU A 106 4.19 41.24 30.36
C LEU A 106 3.62 40.08 29.52
N LYS A 107 4.27 38.91 29.61
CA LYS A 107 3.99 37.65 28.89
C LYS A 107 3.87 37.85 27.37
N VAL A 108 4.75 38.69 26.82
CA VAL A 108 4.92 38.94 25.38
C VAL A 108 6.39 38.76 24.98
N PRO A 109 6.71 38.52 23.68
CA PRO A 109 8.08 38.28 23.24
C PRO A 109 9.05 39.41 23.60
N THR A 110 10.14 39.07 24.29
CA THR A 110 11.21 40.02 24.65
C THR A 110 12.20 40.26 23.51
N ALA A 111 13.20 41.11 23.73
CA ALA A 111 14.23 41.39 22.73
C ALA A 111 15.05 40.13 22.35
N ALA A 112 15.28 39.21 23.31
CA ALA A 112 15.90 37.92 23.05
C ALA A 112 15.09 37.09 22.05
N HIS A 113 13.79 36.89 22.30
CA HIS A 113 12.90 36.10 21.45
C HIS A 113 12.83 36.66 20.02
N ARG A 114 12.68 37.98 19.88
CA ARG A 114 12.67 38.64 18.57
C ARG A 114 14.01 38.50 17.83
N THR A 115 15.13 38.58 18.54
CA THR A 115 16.44 38.41 17.91
C THR A 115 16.64 36.96 17.47
N MET A 116 16.25 35.98 18.28
CA MET A 116 16.28 34.56 17.89
C MET A 116 15.43 34.28 16.65
N ALA A 117 14.24 34.89 16.56
CA ALA A 117 13.40 34.80 15.38
C ALA A 117 14.08 35.41 14.13
N GLN A 118 14.83 36.50 14.26
CA GLN A 118 15.65 37.03 13.16
C GLN A 118 16.84 36.13 12.79
N LEU A 119 17.48 35.46 13.76
CA LEU A 119 18.52 34.47 13.48
C LEU A 119 17.96 33.28 12.68
N ALA A 120 16.72 32.88 12.95
CA ALA A 120 16.01 31.88 12.17
C ALA A 120 15.66 32.39 10.76
N LEU A 121 15.14 33.61 10.64
CA LEU A 121 14.79 34.22 9.36
C LEU A 121 15.99 34.35 8.41
N SER A 122 17.15 34.66 8.96
CA SER A 122 18.40 34.83 8.21
C SER A 122 19.14 33.50 7.96
N GLY A 123 18.61 32.37 8.43
CA GLY A 123 19.19 31.04 8.25
C GLY A 123 20.44 30.75 9.08
N HIS A 124 20.74 31.57 10.08
CA HIS A 124 21.89 31.34 10.96
C HIS A 124 21.60 30.24 11.99
N VAL A 125 20.35 30.10 12.43
CA VAL A 125 19.90 29.06 13.39
C VAL A 125 18.59 28.45 12.91
N HIS A 126 18.55 27.13 12.70
CA HIS A 126 17.34 26.43 12.26
C HIS A 126 16.71 25.55 13.35
N LEU A 127 17.39 25.34 14.48
CA LEU A 127 16.94 24.42 15.52
C LEU A 127 16.99 25.08 16.91
N PHE A 128 15.85 25.07 17.59
CA PHE A 128 15.69 25.52 18.97
C PHE A 128 15.23 24.36 19.85
N LEU A 129 15.88 24.14 20.98
CA LEU A 129 15.45 23.22 22.02
C LEU A 129 14.99 24.06 23.20
N THR A 130 13.84 23.74 23.79
CA THR A 130 13.32 24.47 24.95
C THR A 130 12.88 23.51 26.05
N THR A 131 13.32 23.79 27.27
CA THR A 131 12.84 23.14 28.50
C THR A 131 11.71 23.95 29.15
N ASN A 132 11.07 24.84 28.39
CA ASN A 132 10.12 25.82 28.89
C ASN A 132 8.88 25.93 27.98
N PHE A 133 7.78 26.41 28.58
CA PHE A 133 6.50 26.78 27.98
C PHE A 133 6.63 28.00 27.03
N ASP A 134 7.50 27.93 26.02
CA ASP A 134 7.93 29.12 25.29
C ASP A 134 7.07 29.40 24.04
N ARG A 135 5.78 29.67 24.27
CA ARG A 135 4.93 30.30 23.25
C ARG A 135 5.47 31.67 22.83
N LEU A 136 6.35 32.30 23.61
CA LEU A 136 6.91 33.62 23.25
C LEU A 136 7.91 33.50 22.10
N LEU A 137 8.72 32.44 22.05
CA LEU A 137 9.56 32.16 20.89
C LEU A 137 8.71 31.85 19.65
N GLU A 138 7.70 30.98 19.78
CA GLU A 138 6.79 30.66 18.67
C GLU A 138 6.06 31.92 18.17
N ASN A 139 5.57 32.76 19.07
CA ASN A 139 4.95 34.05 18.73
C ASN A 139 5.96 34.98 18.03
N ALA A 140 7.21 35.05 18.50
CA ALA A 140 8.24 35.85 17.86
C ALA A 140 8.58 35.34 16.45
N LEU A 141 8.59 34.02 16.24
CA LEU A 141 8.79 33.40 14.93
C LEU A 141 7.61 33.70 13.99
N ASN A 142 6.38 33.58 14.50
CA ASN A 142 5.17 33.94 13.76
C ASN A 142 5.14 35.43 13.38
N ASP A 143 5.56 36.32 14.29
CA ASP A 143 5.64 37.77 14.05
C ASP A 143 6.56 38.13 12.87
N VAL A 144 7.57 37.30 12.58
CA VAL A 144 8.48 37.47 11.44
C VAL A 144 8.12 36.58 10.23
N GLY A 145 6.95 35.93 10.25
CA GLY A 145 6.45 35.11 9.15
C GLY A 145 7.03 33.70 9.06
N ILE A 146 7.62 33.18 10.15
CA ILE A 146 8.09 31.80 10.25
C ILE A 146 7.10 31.00 11.08
N VAL A 147 6.47 30.00 10.46
CA VAL A 147 5.70 28.98 11.19
C VAL A 147 6.67 27.84 11.52
N PRO A 148 7.13 27.69 12.77
CA PRO A 148 8.09 26.64 13.10
C PRO A 148 7.42 25.26 13.13
N GLN A 149 8.19 24.24 12.79
CA GLN A 149 7.83 22.88 13.12
C GLN A 149 8.04 22.68 14.62
N VAL A 150 6.99 22.37 15.37
CA VAL A 150 7.07 22.14 16.82
C VAL A 150 7.08 20.65 17.11
N LEU A 151 8.12 20.16 17.77
CA LEU A 151 8.29 18.76 18.20
C LEU A 151 8.17 18.70 19.73
N SER A 152 7.06 18.19 20.25
CA SER A 152 6.76 18.18 21.69
C SER A 152 6.37 16.82 22.25
N THR A 153 6.25 15.80 21.41
CA THR A 153 5.80 14.44 21.72
C THR A 153 6.66 13.41 20.94
N PRO A 154 6.82 12.16 21.41
CA PRO A 154 7.48 11.10 20.63
C PRO A 154 6.89 10.91 19.22
N ASP A 155 5.60 11.21 19.09
CA ASP A 155 4.81 11.10 17.88
C ASP A 155 5.12 12.21 16.88
N SER A 156 5.20 13.46 17.35
CA SER A 156 5.66 14.59 16.52
C SER A 156 7.10 14.40 16.05
N ILE A 157 7.95 13.73 16.83
CA ILE A 157 9.32 13.36 16.40
C ILE A 157 9.28 12.31 15.29
N SER A 158 8.40 11.31 15.38
CA SER A 158 8.27 10.25 14.37
C SER A 158 7.70 10.76 13.04
N GLY A 159 6.86 11.80 13.09
CA GLY A 159 6.33 12.51 11.92
C GLY A 159 7.13 13.76 11.52
N ALA A 160 8.31 13.99 12.12
CA ALA A 160 9.06 15.21 11.89
C ALA A 160 9.64 15.24 10.46
N VAL A 161 9.31 16.28 9.70
CA VAL A 161 10.11 16.71 8.53
C VAL A 161 11.58 16.84 8.95
N PRO A 162 12.54 16.29 8.18
CA PRO A 162 13.96 16.38 8.50
C PRO A 162 14.43 17.84 8.65
N PHE A 163 15.30 18.11 9.63
CA PHE A 163 15.74 19.48 9.99
C PHE A 163 16.31 20.30 8.81
N GLY A 164 16.90 19.66 7.80
CA GLY A 164 17.42 20.34 6.61
C GLY A 164 16.36 20.82 5.62
N GLN A 165 15.09 20.45 5.80
CA GLN A 165 13.96 20.81 4.93
C GLN A 165 12.98 21.78 5.58
N THR A 166 13.13 22.06 6.89
CA THR A 166 12.32 23.05 7.61
C THR A 166 13.07 24.36 7.73
N ARG A 167 12.33 25.48 7.68
CA ARG A 167 12.93 26.81 7.93
C ARG A 167 13.33 26.98 9.40
N CYS A 168 12.59 26.37 10.32
CA CYS A 168 12.86 26.41 11.75
C CYS A 168 12.14 25.25 12.44
N THR A 169 12.84 24.55 13.33
CA THR A 169 12.28 23.51 14.19
C THR A 169 12.46 23.90 15.66
N VAL A 170 11.40 23.77 16.45
CA VAL A 170 11.36 24.02 17.89
C VAL A 170 11.04 22.72 18.60
N VAL A 171 11.99 22.17 19.35
CA VAL A 171 11.83 20.94 20.14
C VAL A 171 11.53 21.31 21.58
N LYS A 172 10.35 20.94 22.07
CA LYS A 172 9.92 21.13 23.46
C LYS A 172 10.20 19.84 24.24
N LEU A 173 11.16 19.90 25.16
CA LEU A 173 11.64 18.72 25.88
C LEU A 173 10.79 18.41 27.13
N ASN A 174 10.34 19.44 27.84
CA ASN A 174 9.48 19.34 29.01
C ASN A 174 8.70 20.66 29.24
N GLY A 175 7.59 20.58 29.99
CA GLY A 175 6.70 21.69 30.34
C GLY A 175 5.78 22.21 29.22
N ASP A 176 4.73 21.47 28.82
CA ASP A 176 3.51 22.05 28.20
C ASP A 176 2.32 21.84 29.14
N TYR A 177 1.59 22.91 29.46
CA TYR A 177 0.55 22.89 30.50
C TYR A 177 -0.79 22.43 29.94
N MET A 178 -0.91 22.36 28.61
CA MET A 178 -2.08 21.85 27.91
C MET A 178 -2.02 20.33 27.69
N ASP A 179 -0.84 19.71 27.86
CA ASP A 179 -0.65 18.27 27.75
C ASP A 179 -0.38 17.64 29.13
N THR A 180 -1.34 16.86 29.61
CA THR A 180 -1.26 16.18 30.91
C THR A 180 -0.23 15.05 30.96
N ARG A 181 0.41 14.72 29.82
CA ARG A 181 1.38 13.62 29.70
C ARG A 181 2.84 14.07 29.93
N ILE A 182 3.09 15.37 30.08
CA ILE A 182 4.45 15.89 30.12
C ILE A 182 5.06 15.84 31.53
N LYS A 183 6.35 15.53 31.56
CA LYS A 183 7.19 15.33 32.73
C LYS A 183 7.53 16.66 33.39
N ASN A 184 7.10 16.86 34.63
CA ASN A 184 7.21 18.12 35.37
C ASN A 184 7.89 17.97 36.74
N THR A 185 8.11 16.73 37.23
CA THR A 185 8.87 16.49 38.47
C THR A 185 10.30 16.02 38.19
N PRO A 186 11.26 16.20 39.14
CA PRO A 186 12.60 15.67 39.01
C PRO A 186 12.65 14.16 38.73
N GLU A 187 11.73 13.38 39.34
CA GLU A 187 11.63 11.92 39.14
C GLU A 187 11.13 11.57 37.73
N GLU A 188 10.20 12.35 37.18
CA GLU A 188 9.74 12.17 35.81
C GLU A 188 10.85 12.55 34.80
N LEU A 189 11.67 13.57 35.12
CA LEU A 189 12.81 14.01 34.31
C LEU A 189 14.05 13.12 34.41
N GLU A 190 13.97 11.96 35.06
CA GLU A 190 15.07 10.97 35.12
C GLU A 190 15.34 10.25 33.80
N VAL A 191 14.29 10.04 33.01
CA VAL A 191 14.36 9.30 31.75
C VAL A 191 13.52 10.01 30.72
N TYR A 192 14.03 10.19 29.50
CA TYR A 192 13.21 10.62 28.37
C TYR A 192 12.68 9.43 27.58
N ASP A 193 11.63 9.65 26.80
CA ASP A 193 11.15 8.64 25.88
C ASP A 193 12.27 8.25 24.89
N PRO A 194 12.44 6.96 24.52
CA PRO A 194 13.48 6.53 23.59
C PRO A 194 13.53 7.32 22.27
N ALA A 195 12.40 7.82 21.78
CA ALA A 195 12.35 8.66 20.58
C ALA A 195 12.98 10.04 20.82
N ILE A 196 12.73 10.64 21.99
CA ILE A 196 13.34 11.93 22.40
C ILE A 196 14.84 11.72 22.64
N ASP A 197 15.24 10.64 23.30
CA ASP A 197 16.64 10.31 23.50
C ASP A 197 17.37 10.11 22.16
N SER A 198 16.79 9.37 21.21
CA SER A 198 17.38 9.18 19.88
C SER A 198 17.49 10.49 19.08
N LEU A 199 16.50 11.38 19.22
CA LEU A 199 16.54 12.72 18.63
C LEU A 199 17.66 13.56 19.24
N LEU A 200 17.74 13.60 20.56
CA LEU A 200 18.76 14.35 21.28
C LEU A 200 20.15 13.83 20.97
N ASP A 201 20.35 12.50 20.93
CA ASP A 201 21.63 11.90 20.57
C ASP A 201 22.08 12.38 19.18
N ARG A 202 21.17 12.40 18.19
CA ARG A 202 21.46 12.92 16.84
C ARG A 202 21.76 14.42 16.84
N VAL A 203 20.91 15.22 17.48
CA VAL A 203 21.07 16.69 17.52
C VAL A 203 22.37 17.07 18.23
N ILE A 204 22.71 16.37 19.31
CA ILE A 204 23.90 16.63 20.10
C ILE A 204 25.19 16.26 19.34
N ASP A 205 25.16 15.24 18.49
CA ASP A 205 26.28 14.85 17.65
C ASP A 205 26.44 15.73 16.40
N GLU A 206 25.34 16.24 15.83
CA GLU A 206 25.36 16.99 14.57
C GLU A 206 25.57 18.51 14.73
N TYR A 207 25.13 19.11 15.83
CA TYR A 207 25.07 20.58 16.02
C TYR A 207 26.00 21.12 17.11
N GLY A 208 26.45 22.37 16.94
CA GLY A 208 26.98 23.18 18.03
C GLY A 208 25.85 23.73 18.90
N PHE A 209 26.14 24.17 20.12
CA PHE A 209 25.11 24.64 21.05
C PHE A 209 25.34 26.06 21.56
N ILE A 210 24.28 26.86 21.59
CA ILE A 210 24.20 28.09 22.37
C ILE A 210 23.16 27.85 23.48
N VAL A 211 23.63 27.63 24.70
CA VAL A 211 22.78 27.34 25.88
C VAL A 211 22.52 28.65 26.63
N SER A 212 21.25 28.97 26.88
CA SER A 212 20.86 30.12 27.70
C SER A 212 19.68 29.80 28.61
N GLY A 213 19.79 30.16 29.89
CA GLY A 213 18.69 30.04 30.86
C GLY A 213 18.36 28.64 31.38
N TRP A 214 19.13 27.61 31.01
CA TRP A 214 19.05 26.25 31.58
C TRP A 214 20.10 26.07 32.69
N SER A 215 19.73 25.47 33.83
CA SER A 215 20.62 25.31 34.99
C SER A 215 21.31 23.95 35.07
N ALA A 216 20.82 22.93 34.36
CA ALA A 216 21.26 21.53 34.45
C ALA A 216 21.24 20.93 35.88
N GLU A 217 20.43 21.45 36.79
CA GLU A 217 20.32 20.88 38.14
C GLU A 217 19.29 19.76 38.23
N TRP A 218 18.18 19.91 37.53
CA TRP A 218 16.98 19.10 37.76
C TRP A 218 16.62 18.17 36.58
N ASP A 219 17.07 18.52 35.37
CA ASP A 219 16.76 17.77 34.15
C ASP A 219 17.81 16.69 33.90
N THR A 220 17.72 15.59 34.65
CA THR A 220 18.75 14.56 34.68
C THR A 220 18.82 13.76 33.37
N ALA A 221 17.70 13.56 32.68
CA ALA A 221 17.64 12.96 31.34
C ALA A 221 18.36 13.80 30.28
N LEU A 222 18.11 15.12 30.21
CA LEU A 222 18.80 15.99 29.24
C LEU A 222 20.31 16.05 29.52
N ARG A 223 20.72 16.05 30.79
CA ARG A 223 22.15 15.91 31.16
C ARG A 223 22.71 14.58 30.69
N GLY A 224 21.95 13.50 30.85
CA GLY A 224 22.28 12.18 30.34
C GLY A 224 22.55 12.21 28.83
N ALA A 225 21.67 12.83 28.04
CA ALA A 225 21.86 12.97 26.59
C ALA A 225 23.16 13.72 26.24
N PHE A 226 23.43 14.85 26.91
CA PHE A 226 24.71 15.56 26.75
C PHE A 226 25.92 14.74 27.22
N ALA A 227 25.78 13.80 28.14
CA ALA A 227 26.86 12.90 28.55
C ALA A 227 27.09 11.72 27.59
N ARG A 228 26.05 11.28 26.86
CA ARG A 228 26.13 10.11 25.96
C ARG A 228 26.63 10.41 24.55
N GLY A 229 26.35 11.60 24.00
CA GLY A 229 26.77 11.91 22.63
C GLY A 229 28.29 11.85 22.47
N GLN A 230 28.73 11.27 21.35
CA GLN A 230 30.10 10.76 21.18
C GLN A 230 31.00 11.72 20.39
N THR A 231 30.40 12.67 19.67
CA THR A 231 31.13 13.55 18.75
C THR A 231 30.98 15.02 19.12
N GLN A 232 31.98 15.83 18.76
CA GLN A 232 31.95 17.27 18.93
C GLN A 232 32.37 17.94 17.61
N ARG A 233 31.39 18.19 16.74
CA ARG A 233 31.62 18.79 15.44
C ARG A 233 31.79 20.31 15.49
N TYR A 234 31.06 20.97 16.40
CA TYR A 234 31.07 22.43 16.59
C TYR A 234 31.10 22.79 18.09
N SER A 235 31.52 24.01 18.42
CA SER A 235 31.69 24.45 19.82
C SER A 235 30.35 24.62 20.57
N MET A 236 30.41 24.46 21.90
CA MET A 236 29.31 24.78 22.81
C MET A 236 29.59 26.09 23.56
N PHE A 237 28.61 26.99 23.62
CA PHE A 237 28.64 28.23 24.38
C PHE A 237 27.56 28.22 25.45
N TRP A 238 27.94 28.40 26.72
CA TRP A 238 27.02 28.38 27.85
C TRP A 238 26.88 29.77 28.47
N ALA A 239 25.73 30.41 28.25
CA ALA A 239 25.45 31.77 28.70
C ALA A 239 24.58 31.76 29.97
N SER A 240 25.12 32.24 31.10
CA SER A 240 24.37 32.39 32.35
C SER A 240 24.79 33.63 33.14
N ARG A 241 23.88 34.14 33.99
CA ARG A 241 24.15 35.29 34.86
C ARG A 241 25.11 34.96 36.00
N ASN A 242 24.93 33.77 36.57
CA ASN A 242 25.73 33.25 37.66
C ASN A 242 26.73 32.22 37.11
N ALA A 243 27.83 32.02 37.82
CA ALA A 243 28.75 30.94 37.53
C ALA A 243 27.99 29.59 37.52
N PRO A 244 28.30 28.68 36.58
CA PRO A 244 27.62 27.40 36.48
C PRO A 244 27.86 26.59 37.76
N ARG A 245 26.81 25.95 38.28
CA ARG A 245 26.91 25.02 39.42
C ARG A 245 27.59 23.72 38.98
N GLU A 246 27.91 22.84 39.94
CA GLU A 246 28.75 21.65 39.72
C GLU A 246 28.36 20.82 38.48
N ASP A 247 27.08 20.51 38.31
CA ASP A 247 26.61 19.70 37.18
C ASP A 247 26.72 20.42 35.82
N ALA A 248 26.39 21.71 35.76
CA ALA A 248 26.57 22.52 34.56
C ALA A 248 28.06 22.70 34.23
N ALA A 249 28.91 22.93 35.24
CA ALA A 249 30.35 23.06 35.07
C ALA A 249 30.97 21.77 34.50
N ARG A 250 30.54 20.60 34.99
CA ARG A 250 30.95 19.29 34.48
C ARG A 250 30.58 19.09 33.02
N LEU A 251 29.36 19.47 32.61
CA LEU A 251 28.94 19.37 31.21
C LEU A 251 29.74 20.29 30.29
N ILE A 252 29.97 21.54 30.71
CA ILE A 252 30.79 22.51 29.97
C ILE A 252 32.21 21.95 29.77
N GLU A 253 32.84 21.43 30.82
CA GLU A 253 34.18 20.86 30.72
C GLU A 253 34.22 19.62 29.81
N MET A 254 33.29 18.67 30.01
CA MET A 254 33.20 17.43 29.25
C MET A 254 32.98 17.67 27.75
N ARG A 255 32.21 18.70 27.39
CA ARG A 255 31.93 19.08 26.00
C ARG A 255 32.87 20.16 25.46
N GLY A 256 33.98 20.46 26.14
CA GLY A 256 34.91 21.52 25.72
C GLY A 256 34.22 22.86 25.45
N GLY A 257 33.12 23.14 26.18
CA GLY A 257 32.29 24.31 26.03
C GLY A 257 32.91 25.53 26.71
N GLU A 258 32.48 26.72 26.27
CA GLU A 258 32.90 27.98 26.85
C GLU A 258 31.79 28.58 27.71
N PHE A 259 32.08 28.85 28.99
CA PHE A 259 31.18 29.60 29.86
C PHE A 259 31.28 31.11 29.57
N ILE A 260 30.13 31.73 29.34
CA ILE A 260 29.98 33.16 29.08
C ILE A 260 29.10 33.77 30.17
N GLN A 261 29.68 34.64 30.99
CA GLN A 261 28.91 35.38 31.97
C GLN A 261 28.13 36.51 31.28
N ILE A 262 26.81 36.49 31.38
CA ILE A 262 25.91 37.47 30.75
C ILE A 262 25.18 38.31 31.80
N LYS A 263 24.80 39.54 31.46
CA LYS A 263 23.96 40.37 32.34
C LYS A 263 22.50 39.88 32.33
N ASP A 264 21.97 39.69 31.14
CA ASP A 264 20.62 39.20 30.87
C ASP A 264 20.55 38.62 29.44
N PRO A 265 19.61 37.70 29.16
CA PRO A 265 19.47 37.07 27.85
C PRO A 265 19.17 38.07 26.71
N ASP A 266 18.39 39.12 26.99
CA ASP A 266 18.02 40.14 26.00
C ASP A 266 19.26 40.86 25.44
N THR A 267 20.12 41.35 26.32
CA THR A 267 21.37 42.02 25.92
C THR A 267 22.33 41.05 25.21
N PHE A 268 22.37 39.78 25.64
CA PHE A 268 23.23 38.76 25.05
C PHE A 268 22.85 38.44 23.59
N PHE A 269 21.60 38.07 23.33
CA PHE A 269 21.16 37.72 21.97
C PHE A 269 21.17 38.92 21.03
N THR A 270 20.76 40.11 21.50
CA THR A 270 20.80 41.34 20.69
C THR A 270 22.22 41.72 20.26
N SER A 271 23.23 41.48 21.11
CA SER A 271 24.64 41.71 20.77
C SER A 271 25.14 40.74 19.68
N ILE A 272 24.68 39.48 19.68
CA ILE A 272 24.98 38.51 18.61
C ILE A 272 24.34 38.95 17.28
N GLY A 273 23.07 39.36 17.32
CA GLY A 273 22.37 39.86 16.13
C GLY A 273 23.07 41.08 15.50
N ALA A 274 23.50 42.03 16.32
CA ALA A 274 24.25 43.21 15.85
C ALA A 274 25.62 42.86 15.24
N GLY A 275 26.31 41.85 15.80
CA GLY A 275 27.57 41.35 15.27
C GLY A 275 27.42 40.73 13.88
N LEU A 276 26.37 39.91 13.68
CA LEU A 276 26.07 39.29 12.38
C LEU A 276 25.69 40.31 11.31
N ALA A 277 24.86 41.30 11.65
CA ALA A 277 24.50 42.38 10.71
C ALA A 277 25.73 43.16 10.21
N SER A 278 26.74 43.34 11.08
CA SER A 278 27.99 44.01 10.73
C SER A 278 28.88 43.18 9.78
N LEU A 279 28.77 41.84 9.80
CA LEU A 279 29.53 40.94 8.93
C LEU A 279 28.96 40.89 7.51
N SER A 280 27.64 41.02 7.36
CA SER A 280 26.96 41.01 6.06
C SER A 280 27.22 42.24 5.16
N GLU A 281 27.85 43.30 5.67
CA GLU A 281 28.04 44.58 4.96
C GLU A 281 29.45 44.78 4.32
N SER A 282 30.33 43.78 4.26
CA SER A 282 31.68 43.93 3.63
C SER A 282 31.71 43.55 2.13
N PRO A 283 32.22 44.43 1.22
CA PRO A 283 32.26 44.17 -0.22
C PRO A 283 33.46 43.31 -0.68
N ALA A 284 33.21 42.49 -1.71
CA ALA A 284 34.16 41.57 -2.35
C ALA A 284 35.39 42.26 -3.00
N VAL A 285 36.53 41.55 -2.99
CA VAL A 285 37.83 41.94 -3.56
C VAL A 285 37.87 41.64 -5.09
N PRO A 286 38.52 42.46 -5.95
CA PRO A 286 38.44 42.33 -7.40
C PRO A 286 39.47 41.36 -8.02
N THR A 287 39.07 40.76 -9.14
CA THR A 287 39.82 39.84 -10.03
C THR A 287 40.90 40.56 -10.87
N ALA A 288 41.97 39.83 -11.23
CA ALA A 288 43.04 40.27 -12.13
C ALA A 288 42.95 39.60 -13.52
N ASP A 289 43.33 40.36 -14.55
CA ASP A 289 43.19 40.17 -16.02
C ASP A 289 44.16 39.10 -16.64
N PRO A 290 43.94 38.66 -17.91
CA PRO A 290 44.52 37.47 -18.54
C PRO A 290 45.79 37.72 -19.39
N GLY A 291 46.60 36.68 -19.61
CA GLY A 291 47.75 36.72 -20.53
C GLY A 291 48.34 35.36 -20.96
N GLU A 292 48.20 35.08 -22.27
CA GLU A 292 49.15 34.44 -23.23
C GLU A 292 49.49 32.92 -23.31
N SER A 293 49.34 32.43 -24.56
CA SER A 293 50.12 31.41 -25.34
C SER A 293 49.74 29.91 -25.22
N GLY A 294 49.79 29.05 -26.26
CA GLY A 294 50.37 29.09 -27.62
C GLY A 294 50.13 27.76 -28.39
N ALA A 295 50.73 27.62 -29.59
CA ALA A 295 50.26 26.82 -30.74
C ALA A 295 50.97 25.46 -31.05
N ALA A 296 50.33 24.72 -31.98
CA ALA A 296 50.65 23.52 -32.78
C ALA A 296 52.10 22.95 -32.91
N CYS A 297 52.17 21.61 -33.07
CA CYS A 297 53.37 20.84 -33.47
C CYS A 297 53.51 20.71 -35.01
N ARG A 298 54.77 20.75 -35.50
CA ARG A 298 55.20 21.05 -36.89
C ARG A 298 55.90 19.90 -37.65
N GLU A 299 55.86 18.64 -37.22
CA GLU A 299 56.77 17.60 -37.76
C GLU A 299 56.25 16.67 -38.87
N CYS A 300 55.08 16.89 -39.48
CA CYS A 300 54.57 16.00 -40.55
C CYS A 300 54.89 16.44 -42.00
N GLN A 301 55.94 17.24 -42.22
CA GLN A 301 56.37 17.64 -43.58
C GLN A 301 57.84 17.29 -43.84
N ALA A 302 58.15 16.00 -44.01
CA ALA A 302 59.13 15.50 -44.97
C ALA A 302 59.38 13.99 -44.75
N ILE A 303 59.09 13.17 -45.76
CA ILE A 303 59.98 12.14 -46.35
C ILE A 303 59.10 11.17 -47.16
N ASN A 304 59.22 11.27 -48.48
CA ASN A 304 58.77 10.29 -49.45
C ASN A 304 59.80 9.15 -49.49
N LEU A 305 59.42 7.93 -49.08
CA LEU A 305 60.19 6.71 -49.35
C LEU A 305 59.24 5.65 -49.95
N PRO A 306 59.51 5.14 -51.15
CA PRO A 306 58.70 4.08 -51.74
C PRO A 306 59.03 2.76 -51.06
N GLY A 307 58.06 2.18 -50.34
CA GLY A 307 58.13 0.79 -49.86
C GLY A 307 57.93 0.54 -48.36
N ALA A 308 57.62 1.54 -47.52
CA ALA A 308 57.30 1.31 -46.11
C ALA A 308 55.77 1.26 -45.88
N LYS A 309 55.29 0.23 -45.18
CA LYS A 309 53.86 0.00 -44.87
C LYS A 309 53.36 0.60 -43.54
N PHE A 310 54.16 1.36 -42.79
CA PHE A 310 53.77 1.97 -41.51
C PHE A 310 54.55 3.27 -41.19
N CYS A 311 53.92 4.22 -40.50
CA CYS A 311 54.56 5.35 -39.84
C CYS A 311 54.95 4.99 -38.40
N SER A 312 56.25 4.98 -38.08
CA SER A 312 56.76 4.54 -36.76
C SER A 312 56.56 5.54 -35.60
N SER A 313 55.91 6.69 -35.84
CA SER A 313 55.62 7.68 -34.78
C SER A 313 54.14 7.76 -34.37
N CYS A 314 53.21 7.30 -35.21
CA CYS A 314 51.76 7.37 -34.93
C CYS A 314 50.94 6.13 -35.31
N GLY A 315 51.54 5.12 -35.96
CA GLY A 315 50.94 3.79 -36.09
C GLY A 315 49.81 3.58 -37.13
N ASN A 316 49.34 4.59 -37.86
CA ASN A 316 48.20 4.42 -38.79
C ASN A 316 48.56 3.94 -40.22
N SER A 317 47.66 3.15 -40.83
CA SER A 317 47.71 2.59 -42.20
C SER A 317 46.91 3.44 -43.21
N LEU A 318 47.31 3.47 -44.50
CA LEU A 318 46.67 4.25 -45.58
C LEU A 318 45.53 3.50 -46.31
N ALA A 319 44.56 4.30 -46.79
CA ALA A 319 43.23 4.01 -47.36
C ALA A 319 43.17 3.34 -48.76
N ASN A 320 42.02 2.75 -49.12
CA ASN A 320 41.66 2.32 -50.48
C ASN A 320 40.62 3.28 -51.09
N ALA A 321 40.64 3.51 -52.41
CA ALA A 321 39.67 4.36 -53.11
C ALA A 321 38.36 3.61 -53.44
N CYS A 322 37.22 4.29 -53.31
CA CYS A 322 35.89 3.77 -53.64
C CYS A 322 35.75 3.50 -55.15
N PRO A 323 35.32 2.30 -55.58
CA PRO A 323 35.23 1.96 -57.00
C PRO A 323 34.12 2.68 -57.76
N GLU A 324 33.11 3.24 -57.08
CA GLU A 324 31.94 3.84 -57.72
C GLU A 324 32.06 5.37 -57.91
N CYS A 325 32.63 6.08 -56.94
CA CYS A 325 32.82 7.54 -57.04
C CYS A 325 34.30 8.00 -56.96
N GLY A 326 35.25 7.09 -56.75
CA GLY A 326 36.69 7.40 -56.73
C GLY A 326 37.18 8.10 -55.45
N ALA A 327 36.30 8.37 -54.48
CA ALA A 327 36.67 9.04 -53.23
C ALA A 327 37.54 8.15 -52.34
N GLU A 328 38.55 8.73 -51.69
CA GLU A 328 39.40 8.04 -50.71
C GLU A 328 38.54 7.57 -49.52
N ALA A 329 38.57 6.27 -49.21
CA ALA A 329 37.82 5.70 -48.09
C ALA A 329 38.78 5.09 -47.06
N SER A 330 38.57 5.37 -45.77
CA SER A 330 39.33 4.71 -44.72
C SER A 330 39.12 3.20 -44.80
N ALA A 331 40.16 2.41 -44.47
CA ALA A 331 40.10 0.95 -44.58
C ALA A 331 39.02 0.29 -43.69
N GLU A 332 38.40 1.06 -42.80
CA GLU A 332 37.38 0.64 -41.84
C GLU A 332 35.96 1.13 -42.19
N ALA A 333 35.81 2.00 -43.20
CA ALA A 333 34.51 2.52 -43.62
C ALA A 333 33.71 1.45 -44.38
N ARG A 334 32.54 1.06 -43.84
CA ARG A 334 31.63 0.07 -44.46
C ARG A 334 30.86 0.62 -45.67
N PHE A 335 30.69 1.94 -45.74
CA PHE A 335 30.00 2.62 -46.82
C PHE A 335 30.77 3.89 -47.21
N CYS A 336 30.75 4.22 -48.50
CA CYS A 336 31.34 5.45 -48.99
C CYS A 336 30.52 6.65 -48.50
N LEU A 337 31.12 7.51 -47.68
CA LEU A 337 30.48 8.71 -47.14
C LEU A 337 29.97 9.70 -48.21
N ASN A 338 30.48 9.59 -49.43
CA ASN A 338 30.12 10.49 -50.52
C ASN A 338 28.92 9.99 -51.34
N CYS A 339 28.74 8.67 -51.49
CA CYS A 339 27.70 8.12 -52.39
C CYS A 339 26.86 6.97 -51.80
N GLY A 340 27.15 6.53 -50.58
CA GLY A 340 26.44 5.43 -49.91
C GLY A 340 26.79 4.04 -50.41
N HIS A 341 27.73 3.89 -51.35
CA HIS A 341 28.15 2.58 -51.86
C HIS A 341 28.76 1.71 -50.75
N GLN A 342 28.30 0.46 -50.63
CA GLN A 342 28.84 -0.48 -49.65
C GLN A 342 30.25 -0.95 -50.08
N LEU A 343 31.26 -0.64 -49.26
CA LEU A 343 32.62 -1.07 -49.50
C LEU A 343 32.77 -2.50 -48.95
N SER A 344 33.21 -3.44 -49.80
CA SER A 344 33.19 -4.88 -49.51
C SER A 344 34.10 -5.24 -48.32
N GLY A 345 33.52 -5.35 -47.14
CA GLY A 345 34.13 -5.95 -45.95
C GLY A 345 33.06 -6.66 -45.13
N GLU A 346 33.22 -7.97 -44.92
CA GLU A 346 32.35 -8.76 -44.04
C GLU A 346 32.32 -8.13 -42.62
N PRO A 347 31.18 -8.23 -41.90
CA PRO A 347 31.03 -7.61 -40.60
C PRO A 347 31.97 -8.24 -39.58
N VAL A 348 33.02 -7.52 -39.18
CA VAL A 348 33.67 -7.77 -37.90
C VAL A 348 32.71 -7.25 -36.83
N ALA A 349 31.93 -8.14 -36.23
CA ALA A 349 31.26 -7.87 -34.97
C ALA A 349 32.35 -7.68 -33.91
N LYS A 350 32.52 -6.45 -33.42
CA LYS A 350 33.12 -6.28 -32.10
C LYS A 350 32.08 -6.77 -31.11
N GLU A 351 32.28 -7.96 -30.56
CA GLU A 351 31.72 -8.32 -29.25
C GLU A 351 32.30 -7.33 -28.24
N SER A 352 31.61 -6.21 -28.01
CA SER A 352 31.84 -5.35 -26.86
C SER A 352 30.52 -5.24 -26.11
N GLY A 353 30.47 -5.85 -24.92
CA GLY A 353 29.30 -5.83 -24.05
C GLY A 353 28.84 -4.41 -23.77
N LEU A 354 27.52 -4.24 -23.63
CA LEU A 354 26.91 -3.01 -23.17
C LEU A 354 27.51 -2.60 -21.81
N PRO A 355 27.78 -1.30 -21.56
CA PRO A 355 28.43 -0.86 -20.33
C PRO A 355 27.55 -1.07 -19.08
N GLU A 356 28.16 -1.30 -17.92
CA GLU A 356 27.47 -1.43 -16.61
C GLU A 356 28.05 -0.41 -15.61
N GLY A 357 27.26 0.01 -14.62
CA GLY A 357 27.68 0.98 -13.59
C GLY A 357 27.14 2.40 -13.82
N LEU A 358 28.01 3.41 -13.70
CA LEU A 358 27.63 4.81 -13.95
C LEU A 358 27.63 5.09 -15.47
N ILE A 359 26.44 5.28 -16.05
CA ILE A 359 26.25 5.39 -17.50
C ILE A 359 25.57 6.71 -17.82
N THR A 360 25.99 7.34 -18.91
CA THR A 360 25.28 8.50 -19.49
C THR A 360 24.36 8.04 -20.61
N TYR A 361 23.09 8.37 -20.47
CA TYR A 361 22.05 8.11 -21.45
C TYR A 361 21.83 9.32 -22.34
N LEU A 362 21.74 9.10 -23.65
CA LEU A 362 21.28 10.08 -24.64
C LEU A 362 19.94 9.62 -25.21
N PHE A 363 18.91 10.41 -24.96
CA PHE A 363 17.56 10.20 -25.49
C PHE A 363 17.23 11.23 -26.55
N THR A 364 16.64 10.78 -27.65
CA THR A 364 16.23 11.66 -28.75
C THR A 364 14.86 11.30 -29.29
N ASP A 365 14.16 12.28 -29.86
CA ASP A 365 12.95 12.08 -30.66
C ASP A 365 12.73 13.23 -31.65
N VAL A 366 11.88 13.01 -32.64
CA VAL A 366 11.56 14.00 -33.68
C VAL A 366 10.34 14.83 -33.24
N GLN A 367 10.51 16.15 -33.11
CA GLN A 367 9.39 17.03 -32.76
C GLN A 367 8.38 17.08 -33.91
N GLY A 368 7.12 16.74 -33.62
CA GLY A 368 6.03 16.81 -34.61
C GLY A 368 6.04 15.70 -35.66
N SER A 369 6.59 14.53 -35.33
CA SER A 369 6.63 13.36 -36.23
C SER A 369 5.24 12.85 -36.65
N THR A 370 4.26 12.82 -35.75
CA THR A 370 2.91 12.30 -36.05
C THR A 370 2.19 13.05 -37.18
N PRO A 371 2.10 14.40 -37.17
CA PRO A 371 1.60 15.16 -38.32
C PRO A 371 2.38 14.91 -39.62
N LEU A 372 3.71 14.79 -39.55
CA LEU A 372 4.55 14.53 -40.73
C LEU A 372 4.27 13.15 -41.34
N TRP A 373 4.08 12.11 -40.50
CA TRP A 373 3.67 10.78 -40.94
C TRP A 373 2.28 10.76 -41.59
N GLN A 374 1.35 11.57 -41.09
CA GLN A 374 0.01 11.70 -41.68
C GLN A 374 0.04 12.43 -43.03
N GLN A 375 0.92 13.43 -43.18
CA GLN A 375 0.98 14.28 -44.37
C GLN A 375 1.87 13.71 -45.49
N TYR A 376 2.99 13.03 -45.14
CA TYR A 376 4.01 12.53 -46.07
C TYR A 376 4.45 11.07 -45.78
N PRO A 377 3.54 10.08 -45.76
CA PRO A 377 3.84 8.72 -45.27
C PRO A 377 4.86 7.93 -46.11
N GLN A 378 5.07 8.28 -47.39
CA GLN A 378 6.04 7.59 -48.25
C GLN A 378 7.44 8.17 -48.09
N GLU A 379 7.54 9.49 -48.14
CA GLU A 379 8.78 10.24 -48.02
C GLU A 379 9.37 10.14 -46.60
N MET A 380 8.51 10.06 -45.57
CA MET A 380 8.94 9.91 -44.18
C MET A 380 9.77 8.64 -43.93
N ARG A 381 9.56 7.55 -44.69
CA ARG A 381 10.39 6.34 -44.52
C ARG A 381 11.85 6.56 -44.91
N GLU A 382 12.07 7.27 -46.01
CA GLU A 382 13.43 7.58 -46.49
C GLU A 382 14.10 8.62 -45.59
N VAL A 383 13.32 9.60 -45.11
CA VAL A 383 13.76 10.61 -44.15
C VAL A 383 14.15 9.99 -42.81
N MET A 384 13.36 9.06 -42.27
CA MET A 384 13.69 8.35 -41.03
C MET A 384 14.91 7.43 -41.19
N ALA A 385 15.05 6.71 -42.31
CA ALA A 385 16.25 5.92 -42.56
C ALA A 385 17.53 6.78 -42.62
N ARG A 386 17.44 7.98 -43.20
CA ARG A 386 18.56 8.94 -43.24
C ARG A 386 18.84 9.55 -41.86
N HIS A 387 17.81 9.90 -41.11
CA HIS A 387 17.91 10.34 -39.71
C HIS A 387 18.64 9.29 -38.86
N ASP A 388 18.18 8.04 -38.89
CA ASP A 388 18.74 6.95 -38.09
C ASP A 388 20.21 6.71 -38.43
N TYR A 389 20.57 6.83 -39.72
CA TYR A 389 21.96 6.75 -40.17
C TYR A 389 22.83 7.86 -39.58
N LEU A 390 22.39 9.13 -39.63
CA LEU A 390 23.15 10.27 -39.11
C LEU A 390 23.33 10.16 -37.59
N MET A 391 22.26 9.79 -36.88
CA MET A 391 22.25 9.62 -35.43
C MET A 391 23.15 8.47 -34.98
N THR A 392 23.01 7.29 -35.60
CA THR A 392 23.84 6.11 -35.27
C THR A 392 25.31 6.40 -35.57
N SER A 393 25.61 7.04 -36.70
CA SER A 393 26.98 7.42 -37.06
C SER A 393 27.61 8.36 -36.02
N ALA A 394 26.87 9.37 -35.55
CA ALA A 394 27.36 10.30 -34.54
C ALA A 394 27.59 9.61 -33.18
N VAL A 395 26.72 8.68 -32.78
CA VAL A 395 26.86 7.90 -31.54
C VAL A 395 28.09 6.99 -31.60
N GLU A 396 28.24 6.20 -32.67
CA GLU A 396 29.34 5.24 -32.80
C GLU A 396 30.71 5.92 -32.95
N GLN A 397 30.80 7.03 -33.70
CA GLN A 397 32.05 7.80 -33.87
C GLN A 397 32.55 8.41 -32.55
N ASN A 398 31.65 8.65 -31.61
CA ASN A 398 31.96 9.17 -30.29
C ASN A 398 31.94 8.07 -29.22
N GLY A 399 32.07 6.80 -29.59
CA GLY A 399 32.27 5.69 -28.64
C GLY A 399 31.03 5.28 -27.83
N GLY A 400 29.84 5.70 -28.25
CA GLY A 400 28.57 5.23 -27.70
C GLY A 400 28.02 4.00 -28.43
N ALA A 401 27.02 3.36 -27.82
CA ALA A 401 26.28 2.26 -28.42
C ALA A 401 24.78 2.61 -28.48
N VAL A 402 24.15 2.37 -29.63
CA VAL A 402 22.68 2.48 -29.76
C VAL A 402 22.04 1.20 -29.23
N VAL A 403 21.12 1.34 -28.28
CA VAL A 403 20.33 0.25 -27.72
C VAL A 403 19.02 0.18 -28.50
N ARG A 404 18.65 -0.99 -29.04
CA ARG A 404 17.48 -1.11 -29.94
C ARG A 404 16.18 -0.76 -29.20
N PRO A 405 15.32 0.11 -29.75
CA PRO A 405 14.12 0.56 -29.05
C PRO A 405 12.98 -0.48 -29.04
N ARG A 406 12.22 -0.49 -27.94
CA ARG A 406 10.87 -1.08 -27.82
C ARG A 406 9.83 -0.01 -28.22
N GLY A 407 9.29 -0.09 -29.43
CA GLY A 407 7.94 0.42 -29.73
C GLY A 407 7.72 1.88 -30.16
N GLU A 408 8.69 2.80 -30.09
CA GLU A 408 8.52 4.19 -30.61
C GLU A 408 9.42 4.41 -31.84
N GLY A 409 8.81 4.52 -33.03
CA GLY A 409 9.51 4.42 -34.32
C GLY A 409 10.40 5.61 -34.74
N ASP A 410 10.48 6.67 -33.94
CA ASP A 410 11.22 7.90 -34.23
C ASP A 410 12.17 8.34 -33.09
N SER A 411 12.30 7.51 -32.05
CA SER A 411 13.15 7.76 -30.87
C SER A 411 14.44 6.94 -30.93
N ILE A 412 15.61 7.57 -30.70
CA ILE A 412 16.89 6.87 -30.56
C ILE A 412 17.39 6.93 -29.12
N PHE A 413 17.78 5.76 -28.62
CA PHE A 413 18.33 5.53 -27.29
C PHE A 413 19.78 5.09 -27.38
N ALA A 414 20.70 5.88 -26.83
CA ALA A 414 22.14 5.59 -26.85
C ALA A 414 22.76 5.66 -25.45
N VAL A 415 23.77 4.82 -25.23
CA VAL A 415 24.50 4.71 -23.95
C VAL A 415 25.99 5.01 -24.14
N PHE A 416 26.55 5.71 -23.16
CA PHE A 416 27.95 6.10 -23.13
C PHE A 416 28.58 5.82 -21.76
N PRO A 417 29.78 5.21 -21.71
CA PRO A 417 30.53 5.06 -20.47
C PRO A 417 31.04 6.39 -19.89
N ARG A 418 31.09 7.46 -20.71
CA ARG A 418 31.58 8.79 -20.31
C ARG A 418 30.62 9.88 -20.76
N ALA A 419 30.31 10.80 -19.84
CA ALA A 419 29.44 11.94 -20.13
C ALA A 419 30.01 12.88 -21.19
N THR A 420 31.34 13.02 -21.30
CA THR A 420 32.00 13.83 -22.33
C THR A 420 31.72 13.33 -23.74
N ASP A 421 31.68 12.00 -23.89
CA ASP A 421 31.50 11.32 -25.17
C ASP A 421 30.04 11.46 -25.64
N ALA A 422 29.09 11.37 -24.70
CA ALA A 422 27.68 11.67 -24.95
C ALA A 422 27.45 13.12 -25.41
N VAL A 423 28.11 14.09 -24.78
CA VAL A 423 28.04 15.51 -25.17
C VAL A 423 28.59 15.75 -26.57
N ALA A 424 29.73 15.12 -26.90
CA ALA A 424 30.33 15.20 -28.23
C ALA A 424 29.42 14.56 -29.30
N ALA A 425 28.82 13.41 -28.99
CA ALA A 425 27.86 12.73 -29.85
C ALA A 425 26.62 13.59 -30.12
N ALA A 426 25.99 14.15 -29.08
CA ALA A 426 24.79 14.98 -29.21
C ALA A 426 25.06 16.25 -30.02
N SER A 427 26.19 16.93 -29.78
CA SER A 427 26.60 18.11 -30.55
C SER A 427 26.88 17.77 -32.02
N SER A 428 27.60 16.67 -32.28
CA SER A 428 27.89 16.21 -33.64
C SER A 428 26.61 15.80 -34.39
N ALA A 429 25.72 15.08 -33.72
CA ALA A 429 24.44 14.65 -34.27
C ALA A 429 23.59 15.84 -34.72
N GLN A 430 23.46 16.89 -33.88
CA GLN A 430 22.68 18.06 -34.29
C GLN A 430 23.31 18.85 -35.43
N GLN A 431 24.64 18.94 -35.48
CA GLN A 431 25.31 19.62 -36.58
C GLN A 431 25.10 18.88 -37.91
N LEU A 432 25.11 17.54 -37.87
CA LEU A 432 24.82 16.70 -39.04
C LEU A 432 23.36 16.87 -39.50
N LEU A 433 22.40 16.84 -38.58
CA LEU A 433 20.97 17.02 -38.89
C LEU A 433 20.66 18.40 -39.46
N GLN A 434 21.35 19.45 -38.99
CA GLN A 434 21.19 20.83 -39.47
C GLN A 434 21.84 21.04 -40.86
N GLN A 435 22.87 20.27 -41.20
CA GLN A 435 23.55 20.34 -42.50
C GLN A 435 22.86 19.48 -43.58
N GLU A 436 22.04 18.51 -43.17
CA GLU A 436 21.33 17.62 -44.08
C GLU A 436 20.23 18.36 -44.85
N VAL A 437 20.13 18.09 -46.15
CA VAL A 437 19.11 18.68 -47.03
C VAL A 437 17.91 17.74 -47.07
N TRP A 438 16.87 18.09 -46.31
CA TRP A 438 15.60 17.35 -46.29
C TRP A 438 14.72 17.66 -47.52
N PRO A 439 13.82 16.74 -47.93
CA PRO A 439 12.89 16.97 -49.04
C PRO A 439 12.02 18.23 -48.88
N GLU A 440 11.61 18.81 -50.01
CA GLU A 440 10.88 20.09 -50.05
C GLU A 440 9.58 20.05 -49.23
N GLY A 441 9.45 20.93 -48.24
CA GLY A 441 8.29 20.98 -47.32
C GLY A 441 8.46 20.20 -46.00
N MET A 442 9.60 19.53 -45.79
CA MET A 442 9.93 18.85 -44.53
C MET A 442 11.14 19.48 -43.85
N ALA A 443 11.06 19.60 -42.52
CA ALA A 443 12.17 19.96 -41.65
C ALA A 443 12.16 19.03 -40.44
N ILE A 444 13.26 18.32 -40.20
CA ILE A 444 13.39 17.39 -39.08
C ILE A 444 14.09 18.11 -37.94
N SER A 445 13.34 18.36 -36.86
CA SER A 445 13.85 19.00 -35.65
C SER A 445 13.87 18.00 -34.51
N VAL A 446 15.06 17.54 -34.14
CA VAL A 446 15.25 16.52 -33.11
C VAL A 446 15.43 17.16 -31.74
N ARG A 447 14.76 16.64 -30.71
CA ARG A 447 15.00 17.00 -29.30
C ARG A 447 16.00 16.04 -28.71
N MET A 448 16.97 16.52 -27.93
CA MET A 448 17.96 15.65 -27.29
C MET A 448 18.08 15.96 -25.79
N ALA A 449 18.21 14.92 -24.97
CA ALA A 449 18.53 15.08 -23.55
C ALA A 449 19.50 14.04 -23.02
N MET A 450 20.31 14.44 -22.03
CA MET A 450 21.33 13.61 -21.40
C MET A 450 21.23 13.57 -19.88
N HIS A 451 21.24 12.36 -19.32
CA HIS A 451 21.27 12.14 -17.87
C HIS A 451 22.26 11.02 -17.50
N THR A 452 23.03 11.22 -16.44
CA THR A 452 24.00 10.25 -15.92
C THR A 452 23.53 9.71 -14.58
N GLY A 453 23.53 8.39 -14.43
CA GLY A 453 23.23 7.72 -13.16
C GLY A 453 23.66 6.26 -13.17
N GLU A 454 23.53 5.60 -12.02
CA GLU A 454 23.84 4.19 -11.87
C GLU A 454 22.74 3.34 -12.53
N SER A 455 23.10 2.23 -13.17
CA SER A 455 22.15 1.36 -13.85
C SER A 455 22.63 -0.08 -13.95
N GLU A 456 21.66 -1.00 -13.82
CA GLU A 456 21.86 -2.44 -13.99
C GLU A 456 21.42 -2.88 -15.39
N LEU A 457 22.23 -3.71 -16.05
CA LEU A 457 21.87 -4.36 -17.31
C LEU A 457 21.05 -5.62 -17.02
N ARG A 458 19.84 -5.73 -17.56
CA ARG A 458 19.00 -6.93 -17.44
C ARG A 458 18.63 -7.44 -18.83
N GLU A 459 18.97 -8.69 -19.14
CA GLU A 459 18.61 -9.35 -20.41
C GLU A 459 18.92 -8.51 -21.69
N HIS A 460 20.05 -7.81 -21.69
CA HIS A 460 20.51 -6.92 -22.77
C HIS A 460 19.74 -5.60 -22.95
N ASP A 461 19.05 -5.13 -21.91
CA ASP A 461 18.29 -3.87 -21.92
C ASP A 461 18.47 -3.09 -20.59
N TYR A 462 18.17 -1.79 -20.58
CA TYR A 462 18.33 -0.91 -19.41
C TYR A 462 16.98 -0.48 -18.84
N TYR A 463 16.79 -0.65 -17.53
CA TYR A 463 15.57 -0.26 -16.80
C TYR A 463 15.89 0.60 -15.58
N GLY A 464 14.92 1.45 -15.19
CA GLY A 464 14.91 2.11 -13.89
C GLY A 464 14.86 3.63 -13.95
N ALA A 465 14.97 4.24 -12.77
CA ALA A 465 14.77 5.68 -12.56
C ALA A 465 15.67 6.58 -13.43
N THR A 466 16.88 6.13 -13.74
CA THR A 466 17.87 6.87 -14.55
C THR A 466 17.41 7.01 -16.02
N VAL A 467 16.86 5.94 -16.59
CA VAL A 467 16.33 5.92 -17.98
C VAL A 467 15.10 6.81 -18.08
N ASN A 468 14.17 6.68 -17.13
CA ASN A 468 12.95 7.50 -17.08
C ASN A 468 13.28 8.99 -16.96
N ARG A 469 14.27 9.35 -16.13
CA ARG A 469 14.69 10.75 -15.94
C ARG A 469 15.25 11.37 -17.23
N ALA A 470 16.05 10.61 -18.00
CA ALA A 470 16.57 11.07 -19.30
C ALA A 470 15.44 11.33 -20.31
N ALA A 471 14.46 10.44 -20.39
CA ALA A 471 13.29 10.59 -21.26
C ALA A 471 12.42 11.80 -20.86
N ARG A 472 12.20 12.03 -19.55
CA ARG A 472 11.44 13.21 -19.07
C ARG A 472 12.18 14.52 -19.33
N LEU A 473 13.51 14.54 -19.19
CA LEU A 473 14.31 15.71 -19.54
C LEU A 473 14.21 16.04 -21.04
N ARG A 474 14.16 15.02 -21.92
CA ARG A 474 13.92 15.22 -23.36
C ARG A 474 12.55 15.87 -23.63
N SER A 475 11.52 15.47 -22.89
CA SER A 475 10.14 15.91 -23.14
C SER A 475 9.93 17.42 -22.98
N ILE A 476 10.74 18.08 -22.15
CA ILE A 476 10.66 19.54 -21.91
C ILE A 476 11.47 20.37 -22.90
N ALA A 477 12.25 19.72 -23.79
CA ALA A 477 13.09 20.36 -24.79
C ALA A 477 12.31 20.75 -26.06
N HIS A 478 12.82 21.73 -26.80
CA HIS A 478 12.36 22.10 -28.14
C HIS A 478 13.19 21.40 -29.23
N GLY A 479 12.64 21.22 -30.43
CA GLY A 479 13.37 20.63 -31.55
C GLY A 479 14.58 21.49 -31.91
N GLY A 480 15.75 20.86 -32.08
CA GLY A 480 17.04 21.54 -32.21
C GLY A 480 17.79 21.71 -30.89
N GLN A 481 17.12 21.53 -29.73
CA GLN A 481 17.69 21.79 -28.40
C GLN A 481 18.31 20.53 -27.78
N ILE A 482 19.43 20.73 -27.08
CA ILE A 482 20.14 19.68 -26.33
C ILE A 482 20.13 20.07 -24.84
N LEU A 483 19.46 19.26 -24.02
CA LEU A 483 19.36 19.47 -22.57
C LEU A 483 20.22 18.47 -21.78
N VAL A 484 20.71 18.92 -20.63
CA VAL A 484 21.65 18.20 -19.77
C VAL A 484 21.20 18.33 -18.32
N SER A 485 21.10 17.20 -17.62
CA SER A 485 20.75 17.18 -16.19
C SER A 485 21.88 17.73 -15.32
N GLU A 486 21.61 17.99 -14.04
CA GLU A 486 22.65 18.48 -13.12
C GLU A 486 23.81 17.47 -12.98
N ALA A 487 23.47 16.19 -12.78
CA ALA A 487 24.44 15.11 -12.66
C ALA A 487 25.41 15.04 -13.87
N THR A 488 24.88 15.11 -15.09
CA THR A 488 25.71 15.12 -16.30
C THR A 488 26.51 16.43 -16.42
N ALA A 489 25.91 17.58 -16.10
CA ALA A 489 26.57 18.88 -16.16
C ALA A 489 27.76 18.96 -15.20
N GLN A 490 27.65 18.41 -13.99
CA GLN A 490 28.74 18.37 -13.02
C GLN A 490 29.93 17.52 -13.52
N LEU A 491 29.67 16.43 -14.24
CA LEU A 491 30.71 15.54 -14.76
C LEU A 491 31.47 16.11 -15.96
N VAL A 492 30.83 16.97 -16.77
CA VAL A 492 31.44 17.50 -18.01
C VAL A 492 32.01 18.90 -17.86
N ARG A 493 31.66 19.67 -16.81
CA ARG A 493 31.96 21.10 -16.68
C ARG A 493 33.42 21.48 -16.95
N ASP A 494 34.36 20.66 -16.48
CA ASP A 494 35.80 20.92 -16.61
C ASP A 494 36.44 20.27 -17.86
N SER A 495 35.63 19.56 -18.66
CA SER A 495 36.09 18.71 -19.77
C SER A 495 35.38 19.02 -21.10
N LEU A 496 34.60 20.10 -21.18
CA LEU A 496 33.97 20.55 -22.42
C LEU A 496 35.02 21.06 -23.43
N SER A 497 34.74 20.88 -24.72
CA SER A 497 35.57 21.46 -25.77
C SER A 497 35.52 23.00 -25.74
N PRO A 498 36.53 23.72 -26.27
CA PRO A 498 36.58 25.18 -26.23
C PRO A 498 35.36 25.86 -26.87
N ASP A 499 34.73 25.20 -27.82
CA ASP A 499 33.57 25.70 -28.56
C ASP A 499 32.23 25.25 -27.94
N THR A 500 32.24 24.57 -26.79
CA THR A 500 31.01 24.07 -26.14
C THR A 500 30.88 24.61 -24.72
N SER A 501 29.70 25.10 -24.36
CA SER A 501 29.41 25.58 -23.01
C SER A 501 28.04 25.11 -22.51
N LEU A 502 27.79 25.22 -21.21
CA LEU A 502 26.50 24.92 -20.60
C LEU A 502 25.86 26.22 -20.11
N ARG A 503 24.64 26.50 -20.58
CA ARG A 503 23.80 27.59 -20.11
C ARG A 503 22.85 27.04 -19.07
N ASP A 504 22.87 27.60 -17.86
CA ASP A 504 21.91 27.26 -16.81
C ASP A 504 20.51 27.73 -17.22
N MET A 505 19.56 26.81 -17.27
CA MET A 505 18.16 27.08 -17.59
C MET A 505 17.30 27.25 -16.33
N GLY A 506 17.85 26.95 -15.15
CA GLY A 506 17.16 27.01 -13.88
C GLY A 506 16.70 25.65 -13.39
N SER A 507 15.99 25.68 -12.26
CA SER A 507 15.39 24.50 -11.65
C SER A 507 13.99 24.30 -12.24
N HIS A 508 13.75 23.13 -12.83
CA HIS A 508 12.49 22.81 -13.50
C HIS A 508 11.85 21.55 -12.91
N ARG A 509 10.54 21.62 -12.69
CA ARG A 509 9.75 20.43 -12.34
C ARG A 509 9.45 19.61 -13.60
N LEU A 510 10.04 18.42 -13.67
CA LEU A 510 9.75 17.41 -14.69
C LEU A 510 8.54 16.57 -14.27
N LYS A 511 7.76 16.05 -15.24
CA LYS A 511 6.62 15.16 -14.98
C LYS A 511 7.08 13.95 -14.14
N ASP A 512 6.32 13.62 -13.09
CA ASP A 512 6.50 12.48 -12.18
C ASP A 512 7.79 12.47 -11.33
N LEU A 513 8.51 13.59 -11.22
CA LEU A 513 9.70 13.71 -10.35
C LEU A 513 9.42 14.59 -9.12
N GLN A 514 9.75 14.04 -7.94
CA GLN A 514 9.51 14.68 -6.63
C GLN A 514 10.39 15.92 -6.35
N ARG A 515 11.52 16.09 -7.07
CA ARG A 515 12.44 17.22 -6.91
C ARG A 515 12.59 17.96 -8.24
N ALA A 516 12.63 19.29 -8.18
CA ALA A 516 12.98 20.09 -9.33
C ALA A 516 14.42 19.79 -9.74
N GLU A 517 14.63 19.51 -11.02
CA GLU A 517 15.92 19.17 -11.60
C GLU A 517 16.56 20.46 -12.10
N GLN A 518 17.84 20.70 -11.78
CA GLN A 518 18.57 21.79 -12.42
C GLN A 518 18.88 21.39 -13.86
N VAL A 519 18.39 22.18 -14.82
CA VAL A 519 18.52 21.87 -16.25
C VAL A 519 19.53 22.82 -16.89
N PHE A 520 20.41 22.27 -17.72
CA PHE A 520 21.37 23.03 -18.50
C PHE A 520 21.13 22.79 -19.99
N GLN A 521 21.30 23.84 -20.80
CA GLN A 521 21.32 23.71 -22.26
C GLN A 521 22.76 23.67 -22.75
N LEU A 522 23.06 22.73 -23.65
CA LEU A 522 24.33 22.72 -24.37
C LEU A 522 24.34 23.82 -25.44
N VAL A 523 25.38 24.65 -25.43
CA VAL A 523 25.55 25.76 -26.38
C VAL A 523 26.80 25.52 -27.20
N HIS A 524 26.65 25.57 -28.53
CA HIS A 524 27.73 25.44 -29.51
C HIS A 524 27.55 26.48 -30.63
N PRO A 525 28.62 27.15 -31.12
CA PRO A 525 28.54 28.23 -32.12
C PRO A 525 27.80 27.88 -33.41
N ASN A 526 27.86 26.61 -33.83
CA ASN A 526 27.21 26.13 -35.06
C ASN A 526 25.76 25.68 -34.85
N LEU A 527 25.23 25.70 -33.62
CA LEU A 527 23.87 25.26 -33.29
C LEU A 527 23.00 26.44 -32.86
N GLN A 528 21.69 26.30 -33.01
CA GLN A 528 20.75 27.27 -32.44
C GLN A 528 20.89 27.31 -30.92
N SER A 529 21.07 28.50 -30.35
CA SER A 529 21.24 28.68 -28.90
C SER A 529 20.03 29.28 -28.20
N ASP A 530 19.13 29.93 -28.95
CA ASP A 530 17.99 30.64 -28.38
C ASP A 530 16.69 29.89 -28.68
N PHE A 531 16.03 29.45 -27.61
CA PHE A 531 14.77 28.72 -27.63
C PHE A 531 13.77 29.40 -26.68
N PRO A 532 12.45 29.14 -26.82
CA PRO A 532 11.47 29.53 -25.81
C PRO A 532 11.79 28.92 -24.44
N ALA A 533 11.11 29.38 -23.39
CA ALA A 533 11.18 28.75 -22.08
C ALA A 533 10.90 27.24 -22.18
N LEU A 534 11.54 26.45 -21.32
CA LEU A 534 11.36 24.99 -21.32
C LEU A 534 9.89 24.64 -21.03
N ASN A 535 9.38 23.59 -21.69
CA ASN A 535 8.00 23.10 -21.51
C ASN A 535 7.86 22.33 -20.20
N SER A 536 8.15 22.99 -19.07
CA SER A 536 8.08 22.44 -17.71
C SER A 536 6.77 22.84 -17.03
N LEU A 537 6.39 22.12 -15.97
CA LEU A 537 5.19 22.42 -15.17
C LEU A 537 5.14 23.88 -14.65
N ASP A 538 6.30 24.51 -14.47
CA ASP A 538 6.44 25.89 -14.00
C ASP A 538 6.18 26.95 -15.09
N ALA A 539 6.11 26.55 -16.37
CA ALA A 539 5.89 27.46 -17.49
C ALA A 539 4.41 27.82 -17.70
N HIS A 540 3.49 27.04 -17.11
CA HIS A 540 2.05 27.21 -17.23
C HIS A 540 1.45 27.67 -15.88
N PRO A 541 0.55 28.67 -15.85
CA PRO A 541 -0.09 29.09 -14.60
C PRO A 541 -0.82 27.92 -13.93
N ASN A 542 -0.44 27.56 -12.70
CA ASN A 542 -1.14 26.53 -11.93
C ASN A 542 -0.88 26.68 -10.43
N ASN A 543 -1.72 26.04 -9.61
CA ASN A 543 -1.55 25.90 -8.17
C ASN A 543 -1.69 24.42 -7.72
N LEU A 544 -1.36 23.48 -8.61
CA LEU A 544 -1.47 22.05 -8.32
C LEU A 544 -0.51 21.67 -7.18
N PRO A 545 -0.95 20.93 -6.14
CA PRO A 545 -0.09 20.56 -5.01
C PRO A 545 1.08 19.66 -5.46
N VAL A 546 2.26 19.86 -4.85
CA VAL A 546 3.42 19.00 -5.07
C VAL A 546 3.18 17.65 -4.38
N GLN A 547 3.17 16.58 -5.16
CA GLN A 547 2.99 15.23 -4.64
C GLN A 547 4.33 14.65 -4.15
N MET A 548 4.37 14.27 -2.87
CA MET A 548 5.59 13.77 -2.19
C MET A 548 5.79 12.26 -2.30
N THR A 549 4.85 11.57 -2.92
CA THR A 549 4.80 10.11 -3.04
C THR A 549 4.55 9.72 -4.50
N SER A 550 4.92 8.52 -4.94
CA SER A 550 4.61 8.13 -6.33
C SER A 550 3.10 7.94 -6.53
N PHE A 551 2.68 7.99 -7.80
CA PHE A 551 1.34 7.63 -8.26
C PHE A 551 1.44 6.34 -9.10
N ILE A 552 0.63 5.33 -8.78
CA ILE A 552 0.83 3.95 -9.28
C ILE A 552 -0.44 3.44 -9.96
N GLY A 553 -0.29 2.90 -11.17
CA GLY A 553 -1.23 1.99 -11.85
C GLY A 553 -2.59 2.59 -12.14
N ARG A 554 -2.62 3.82 -12.65
CA ARG A 554 -3.85 4.57 -13.02
C ARG A 554 -3.74 5.31 -14.35
N GLU A 555 -2.88 4.81 -15.24
CA GLU A 555 -2.62 5.39 -16.55
C GLU A 555 -3.86 5.29 -17.46
N GLU A 556 -4.62 4.20 -17.35
CA GLU A 556 -5.86 4.00 -18.10
C GLU A 556 -6.93 5.03 -17.70
N GLU A 557 -7.15 5.23 -16.40
CA GLU A 557 -8.12 6.20 -15.88
C GLU A 557 -7.75 7.64 -16.24
N ILE A 558 -6.46 7.99 -16.21
CA ILE A 558 -5.99 9.29 -16.69
C ILE A 558 -6.37 9.48 -18.16
N ASN A 559 -6.12 8.48 -19.00
CA ASN A 559 -6.44 8.54 -20.42
C ASN A 559 -7.94 8.63 -20.68
N GLU A 560 -8.76 7.85 -19.97
CA GLU A 560 -10.21 7.89 -20.08
C GLU A 560 -10.80 9.24 -19.68
N VAL A 561 -10.37 9.80 -18.55
CA VAL A 561 -10.84 11.13 -18.12
C VAL A 561 -10.35 12.22 -19.07
N ASN A 562 -9.14 12.12 -19.61
CA ASN A 562 -8.65 13.05 -20.63
C ASN A 562 -9.50 13.02 -21.90
N ASN A 563 -9.96 11.83 -22.32
CA ASN A 563 -10.90 11.69 -23.44
C ASN A 563 -12.27 12.32 -23.11
N LEU A 564 -12.79 12.11 -21.90
CA LEU A 564 -14.05 12.73 -21.46
C LEU A 564 -13.93 14.26 -21.41
N LEU A 565 -12.79 14.78 -20.96
CA LEU A 565 -12.51 16.22 -20.96
C LEU A 565 -12.43 16.78 -22.38
N ALA A 566 -12.09 15.99 -23.40
CA ALA A 566 -12.10 16.46 -24.79
C ALA A 566 -13.54 16.70 -25.30
N SER A 567 -14.49 15.83 -24.96
CA SER A 567 -15.89 15.90 -25.42
C SER A 567 -16.83 16.67 -24.49
N SER A 568 -16.44 16.88 -23.23
CA SER A 568 -17.31 17.42 -22.18
C SER A 568 -16.66 18.58 -21.44
N ARG A 569 -17.47 19.45 -20.83
CA ARG A 569 -16.98 20.61 -20.05
C ARG A 569 -17.01 20.40 -18.54
N LEU A 570 -17.72 19.37 -18.08
CA LEU A 570 -17.81 18.97 -16.69
C LEU A 570 -17.60 17.46 -16.60
N VAL A 571 -16.57 17.05 -15.87
CA VAL A 571 -16.36 15.65 -15.47
C VAL A 571 -16.37 15.60 -13.94
N THR A 572 -17.17 14.70 -13.37
CA THR A 572 -17.21 14.50 -11.92
C THR A 572 -16.62 13.14 -11.60
N LEU A 573 -15.49 13.12 -10.87
CA LEU A 573 -14.87 11.92 -10.34
C LEU A 573 -15.65 11.47 -9.10
N LEU A 574 -16.29 10.31 -9.20
CA LEU A 574 -17.08 9.68 -8.16
C LEU A 574 -16.32 8.52 -7.51
N GLY A 575 -16.59 8.25 -6.24
CA GLY A 575 -15.96 7.13 -5.53
C GLY A 575 -15.90 7.32 -4.02
N ALA A 576 -15.68 6.24 -3.28
CA ALA A 576 -15.64 6.24 -1.83
C ALA A 576 -14.48 7.08 -1.25
N GLY A 577 -14.54 7.43 0.04
CA GLY A 577 -13.41 8.03 0.76
C GLY A 577 -12.15 7.15 0.66
N GLY A 578 -10.99 7.75 0.39
CA GLY A 578 -9.72 7.02 0.27
C GLY A 578 -9.47 6.28 -1.06
N SER A 579 -10.38 6.37 -2.04
CA SER A 579 -10.21 5.81 -3.40
C SER A 579 -9.19 6.54 -4.28
N GLY A 580 -8.69 7.70 -3.84
CA GLY A 580 -7.68 8.48 -4.57
C GLY A 580 -8.23 9.52 -5.54
N LYS A 581 -9.53 9.88 -5.51
CA LYS A 581 -10.13 10.89 -6.42
C LYS A 581 -9.36 12.21 -6.48
N THR A 582 -9.00 12.77 -5.33
CA THR A 582 -8.22 14.01 -5.21
C THR A 582 -6.84 13.88 -5.83
N ARG A 583 -6.20 12.73 -5.65
CA ARG A 583 -4.89 12.43 -6.24
C ARG A 583 -5.01 12.31 -7.76
N LEU A 584 -5.97 11.52 -8.22
CA LEU A 584 -6.25 11.33 -9.64
C LEU A 584 -6.60 12.64 -10.35
N SER A 585 -7.42 13.51 -9.76
CA SER A 585 -7.76 14.81 -10.37
C SER A 585 -6.54 15.72 -10.53
N GLN A 586 -5.64 15.71 -9.54
CA GLN A 586 -4.39 16.48 -9.59
C GLN A 586 -3.45 15.94 -10.67
N GLU A 587 -3.29 14.61 -10.77
CA GLU A 587 -2.46 13.98 -11.81
C GLU A 587 -3.02 14.22 -13.22
N ILE A 588 -4.35 14.15 -13.38
CA ILE A 588 -5.01 14.56 -14.63
C ILE A 588 -4.67 16.02 -14.94
N GLY A 589 -4.79 16.92 -13.96
CA GLY A 589 -4.43 18.33 -14.10
C GLY A 589 -2.99 18.56 -14.55
N VAL A 590 -2.03 17.80 -14.00
CA VAL A 590 -0.62 17.80 -14.41
C VAL A 590 -0.47 17.31 -15.86
N SER A 591 -1.19 16.25 -16.24
CA SER A 591 -1.08 15.63 -17.58
C SER A 591 -1.55 16.55 -18.71
N VAL A 592 -2.53 17.43 -18.43
CA VAL A 592 -3.17 18.32 -19.42
C VAL A 592 -2.78 19.79 -19.29
N VAL A 593 -1.86 20.15 -18.38
CA VAL A 593 -1.50 21.54 -18.10
C VAL A 593 -1.12 22.33 -19.37
N ASP A 594 -0.45 21.66 -20.31
CA ASP A 594 0.03 22.22 -21.57
C ASP A 594 -1.13 22.58 -22.54
N GLN A 595 -2.33 22.03 -22.31
CA GLN A 595 -3.54 22.24 -23.13
C GLN A 595 -4.36 23.46 -22.72
N TYR A 596 -4.07 24.05 -21.54
CA TYR A 596 -4.83 25.17 -20.98
C TYR A 596 -3.90 26.39 -20.81
N PRO A 597 -3.85 27.31 -21.80
CA PRO A 597 -2.95 28.47 -21.77
C PRO A 597 -3.16 29.41 -20.58
N ASP A 598 -4.41 29.50 -20.06
CA ASP A 598 -4.74 30.29 -18.87
C ASP A 598 -4.62 29.49 -17.57
N GLY A 599 -4.13 28.24 -17.65
CA GLY A 599 -3.72 27.45 -16.50
C GLY A 599 -4.70 26.39 -16.01
N VAL A 600 -4.23 25.61 -15.04
CA VAL A 600 -4.99 24.59 -14.31
C VAL A 600 -5.04 24.94 -12.82
N TRP A 601 -6.24 25.06 -12.26
CA TRP A 601 -6.45 25.60 -10.92
C TRP A 601 -7.18 24.63 -10.00
N PHE A 602 -6.57 24.28 -8.88
CA PHE A 602 -7.11 23.46 -7.81
C PHE A 602 -7.82 24.33 -6.76
N VAL A 603 -9.06 23.96 -6.43
CA VAL A 603 -9.92 24.61 -5.45
C VAL A 603 -10.38 23.55 -4.46
N GLY A 604 -9.71 23.47 -3.31
CA GLY A 604 -10.12 22.57 -2.22
C GLY A 604 -11.27 23.15 -1.41
N LEU A 605 -12.35 22.38 -1.25
CA LEU A 605 -13.53 22.80 -0.48
C LEU A 605 -13.54 22.27 0.96
N ALA A 606 -12.64 21.35 1.33
CA ALA A 606 -12.71 20.58 2.58
C ALA A 606 -12.87 21.39 3.89
N ASP A 607 -12.36 22.61 3.96
CA ASP A 607 -12.42 23.45 5.16
C ASP A 607 -13.67 24.37 5.20
N LEU A 608 -14.57 24.27 4.22
CA LEU A 608 -15.73 25.15 4.09
C LEU A 608 -17.01 24.45 4.56
N THR A 609 -17.76 25.10 5.42
CA THR A 609 -19.06 24.61 5.92
C THR A 609 -20.25 25.44 5.42
N ASN A 610 -19.99 26.62 4.84
CA ASN A 610 -21.03 27.56 4.39
C ASN A 610 -21.04 27.67 2.86
N PRO A 611 -22.14 27.27 2.17
CA PRO A 611 -22.28 27.35 0.72
C PRO A 611 -22.04 28.75 0.13
N ASN A 612 -22.33 29.81 0.89
CA ASN A 612 -22.18 31.19 0.41
C ASN A 612 -20.71 31.61 0.24
N MET A 613 -19.76 30.87 0.82
CA MET A 613 -18.32 31.16 0.76
C MET A 613 -17.62 30.50 -0.44
N LEU A 614 -18.32 29.62 -1.18
CA LEU A 614 -17.76 28.83 -2.28
C LEU A 614 -17.24 29.72 -3.41
N ARG A 615 -18.00 30.76 -3.78
CA ARG A 615 -17.61 31.68 -4.85
C ARG A 615 -16.40 32.54 -4.45
N GLY A 616 -16.36 32.98 -3.19
CA GLY A 616 -15.21 33.65 -2.60
C GLY A 616 -13.93 32.83 -2.66
N ARG A 617 -14.01 31.54 -2.34
CA ARG A 617 -12.86 30.63 -2.41
C ARG A 617 -12.30 30.49 -3.83
N VAL A 618 -13.16 30.42 -4.84
CA VAL A 618 -12.68 30.40 -6.25
C VAL A 618 -12.05 31.74 -6.62
N ALA A 619 -12.68 32.86 -6.25
CA ALA A 619 -12.16 34.20 -6.54
C ALA A 619 -10.77 34.43 -5.90
N GLU A 620 -10.57 33.93 -4.67
CA GLU A 620 -9.28 33.95 -3.97
C GLU A 620 -8.18 33.20 -4.73
N VAL A 621 -8.47 32.00 -5.26
CA VAL A 621 -7.50 31.23 -6.07
C VAL A 621 -7.02 32.00 -7.30
N PHE A 622 -7.91 32.78 -7.92
CA PHE A 622 -7.58 33.64 -9.06
C PHE A 622 -7.06 35.04 -8.67
N ASN A 623 -6.96 35.35 -7.37
CA ASN A 623 -6.62 36.67 -6.83
C ASN A 623 -7.51 37.81 -7.37
N VAL A 624 -8.82 37.57 -7.48
CA VAL A 624 -9.83 38.54 -7.91
C VAL A 624 -10.93 38.70 -6.87
N GLY A 625 -11.69 39.80 -6.93
CA GLY A 625 -12.91 39.95 -6.13
C GLY A 625 -14.06 39.09 -6.67
N GLU A 626 -14.97 38.65 -5.79
CA GLU A 626 -16.11 37.78 -6.14
C GLU A 626 -16.96 38.31 -7.31
N ASP A 627 -17.24 39.62 -7.33
CA ASP A 627 -18.03 40.27 -8.38
C ASP A 627 -17.30 40.36 -9.73
N ALA A 628 -15.98 40.20 -9.74
CA ALA A 628 -15.14 40.30 -10.93
C ALA A 628 -14.83 38.94 -11.58
N LEU A 629 -15.16 37.83 -10.91
CA LEU A 629 -14.78 36.47 -11.34
C LEU A 629 -15.31 36.12 -12.74
N ASP A 630 -16.60 36.35 -13.01
CA ASP A 630 -17.19 36.02 -14.32
C ASP A 630 -16.61 36.89 -15.44
N GLY A 631 -16.27 38.14 -15.13
CA GLY A 631 -15.61 39.06 -16.07
C GLY A 631 -14.17 38.63 -16.37
N TYR A 632 -13.46 38.11 -15.36
CA TYR A 632 -12.10 37.61 -15.48
C TYR A 632 -12.01 36.31 -16.29
N LEU A 633 -12.92 35.36 -16.04
CA LEU A 633 -12.96 34.07 -16.75
C LEU A 633 -13.47 34.17 -18.19
N ARG A 634 -14.13 35.29 -18.54
CA ARG A 634 -14.65 35.52 -19.89
C ARG A 634 -13.51 35.59 -20.91
N GLY A 635 -13.48 34.61 -21.82
CA GLY A 635 -12.50 34.54 -22.90
C GLY A 635 -11.20 33.80 -22.54
N LYS A 636 -11.11 33.24 -21.33
CA LYS A 636 -9.98 32.39 -20.90
C LYS A 636 -10.22 30.92 -21.22
N SER A 637 -9.15 30.19 -21.47
CA SER A 637 -9.12 28.73 -21.66
C SER A 637 -8.41 28.06 -20.49
N THR A 638 -9.19 27.63 -19.50
CA THR A 638 -8.69 27.13 -18.20
C THR A 638 -9.44 25.90 -17.69
N LEU A 639 -8.74 25.06 -16.94
CA LEU A 639 -9.31 23.92 -16.22
C LEU A 639 -9.37 24.24 -14.72
N ILE A 640 -10.53 24.03 -14.10
CA ILE A 640 -10.73 24.21 -12.67
C ILE A 640 -11.06 22.85 -12.04
N ILE A 641 -10.23 22.42 -11.09
CA ILE A 641 -10.46 21.23 -10.27
C ILE A 641 -11.13 21.69 -8.98
N VAL A 642 -12.37 21.28 -8.75
CA VAL A 642 -13.12 21.55 -7.53
C VAL A 642 -13.14 20.27 -6.70
N ASP A 643 -12.40 20.28 -5.59
CA ASP A 643 -12.15 19.08 -4.79
C ASP A 643 -13.04 19.05 -3.54
N ASN A 644 -13.49 17.84 -3.19
CA ASN A 644 -14.30 17.54 -2.01
C ASN A 644 -15.72 18.16 -2.06
N CYS A 645 -16.43 18.06 -3.19
CA CYS A 645 -17.78 18.63 -3.34
C CYS A 645 -18.85 17.96 -2.45
N GLU A 646 -18.57 16.77 -1.91
CA GLU A 646 -19.52 15.90 -1.18
C GLU A 646 -20.21 16.54 0.03
N HIS A 647 -19.61 17.53 0.68
CA HIS A 647 -20.21 18.20 1.84
C HIS A 647 -21.05 19.44 1.50
N LEU A 648 -21.03 19.88 0.23
CA LEU A 648 -21.73 21.08 -0.24
C LEU A 648 -22.31 20.88 -1.65
N VAL A 649 -22.83 19.69 -1.98
CA VAL A 649 -23.18 19.30 -3.35
C VAL A 649 -24.08 20.30 -4.07
N ALA A 650 -25.17 20.76 -3.43
CA ALA A 650 -26.05 21.78 -4.02
C ALA A 650 -25.35 23.14 -4.26
N GLY A 651 -24.46 23.53 -3.35
CA GLY A 651 -23.67 24.77 -3.47
C GLY A 651 -22.59 24.64 -4.55
N ALA A 652 -21.90 23.50 -4.60
CA ALA A 652 -20.90 23.18 -5.61
C ALA A 652 -21.53 23.09 -7.00
N ALA A 653 -22.71 22.46 -7.14
CA ALA A 653 -23.45 22.43 -8.40
C ALA A 653 -23.80 23.84 -8.89
N THR A 654 -24.28 24.71 -8.01
CA THR A 654 -24.58 26.12 -8.33
C THR A 654 -23.31 26.89 -8.75
N LEU A 655 -22.19 26.68 -8.04
CA LEU A 655 -20.90 27.28 -8.37
C LEU A 655 -20.41 26.81 -9.76
N VAL A 656 -20.38 25.50 -9.99
CA VAL A 656 -19.91 24.89 -11.24
C VAL A 656 -20.77 25.35 -12.42
N GLN A 657 -22.10 25.39 -12.26
CA GLN A 657 -23.00 25.92 -13.28
C GLN A 657 -22.68 27.38 -13.63
N SER A 658 -22.35 28.21 -12.62
CA SER A 658 -21.93 29.59 -12.83
C SER A 658 -20.59 29.69 -13.58
N LEU A 659 -19.59 28.90 -13.20
CA LEU A 659 -18.28 28.87 -13.88
C LEU A 659 -18.40 28.45 -15.34
N LEU A 660 -19.26 27.47 -15.64
CA LEU A 660 -19.49 26.96 -16.98
C LEU A 660 -20.22 27.94 -17.93
N THR A 661 -20.72 29.07 -17.44
CA THR A 661 -21.24 30.15 -18.30
C THR A 661 -20.15 30.73 -19.22
N SER A 662 -18.87 30.63 -18.83
CA SER A 662 -17.73 31.05 -19.63
C SER A 662 -17.25 29.92 -20.54
N PRO A 663 -17.36 30.01 -21.88
CA PRO A 663 -17.24 28.86 -22.79
C PRO A 663 -15.86 28.18 -22.81
N GLY A 664 -14.78 28.88 -22.45
CA GLY A 664 -13.43 28.32 -22.37
C GLY A 664 -13.06 27.69 -21.02
N VAL A 665 -13.99 27.69 -20.05
CA VAL A 665 -13.79 27.03 -18.75
C VAL A 665 -14.26 25.58 -18.82
N LYS A 666 -13.41 24.67 -18.34
CA LYS A 666 -13.75 23.27 -18.04
C LYS A 666 -13.57 22.98 -16.56
N VAL A 667 -14.32 22.01 -16.04
CA VAL A 667 -14.33 21.66 -14.62
C VAL A 667 -14.15 20.17 -14.42
N ILE A 668 -13.26 19.79 -13.51
CA ILE A 668 -13.25 18.48 -12.87
C ILE A 668 -13.75 18.65 -11.44
N ALA A 669 -14.80 17.94 -11.04
CA ALA A 669 -15.25 17.90 -9.66
C ALA A 669 -14.86 16.57 -9.02
N THR A 670 -14.47 16.54 -7.74
CA THR A 670 -14.37 15.30 -6.96
C THR A 670 -15.50 15.26 -5.94
N SER A 671 -16.25 14.16 -5.90
CA SER A 671 -17.41 14.03 -5.02
C SER A 671 -17.69 12.56 -4.73
N ARG A 672 -18.55 12.27 -3.74
CA ARG A 672 -19.12 10.92 -3.54
C ARG A 672 -20.36 10.69 -4.39
N GLU A 673 -21.14 11.75 -4.60
CA GLU A 673 -22.36 11.74 -5.41
C GLU A 673 -22.24 12.74 -6.58
N ALA A 674 -22.99 12.49 -7.65
CA ALA A 674 -23.02 13.37 -8.82
C ALA A 674 -23.58 14.76 -8.47
N LEU A 675 -23.12 15.80 -9.17
CA LEU A 675 -23.64 17.16 -8.99
C LEU A 675 -25.02 17.36 -9.64
N ASN A 676 -25.47 16.39 -10.44
CA ASN A 676 -26.74 16.37 -11.17
C ASN A 676 -26.92 17.58 -12.11
N LEU A 677 -25.84 17.99 -12.78
CA LEU A 677 -25.85 19.11 -13.73
C LEU A 677 -26.03 18.62 -15.18
N ALA A 678 -26.73 19.42 -16.00
CA ALA A 678 -26.87 19.12 -17.42
C ALA A 678 -25.51 19.18 -18.14
N GLY A 679 -25.13 18.10 -18.81
CA GLY A 679 -23.83 17.96 -19.49
C GLY A 679 -22.68 17.50 -18.59
N GLU A 680 -22.98 17.09 -17.35
CA GLU A 680 -22.06 16.37 -16.47
C GLU A 680 -21.74 14.98 -17.04
N GLN A 681 -20.47 14.59 -17.00
CA GLN A 681 -20.04 13.21 -17.18
C GLN A 681 -19.51 12.68 -15.86
N ALA A 682 -20.24 11.74 -15.26
CA ALA A 682 -19.80 11.05 -14.06
C ALA A 682 -18.80 9.95 -14.43
N PHE A 683 -17.63 9.98 -13.80
CA PHE A 683 -16.59 8.96 -13.94
C PHE A 683 -16.40 8.25 -12.60
N GLN A 684 -16.71 6.97 -12.53
CA GLN A 684 -16.49 6.18 -11.32
C GLN A 684 -15.02 5.79 -11.20
N VAL A 685 -14.39 6.20 -10.10
CA VAL A 685 -12.99 5.93 -9.83
C VAL A 685 -12.87 4.54 -9.20
N PRO A 686 -12.33 3.53 -9.90
CA PRO A 686 -12.21 2.19 -9.35
C PRO A 686 -11.13 2.13 -8.25
N PRO A 687 -11.19 1.15 -7.34
CA PRO A 687 -10.04 0.77 -6.51
C PRO A 687 -8.86 0.29 -7.37
N LEU A 688 -7.66 0.18 -6.79
CA LEU A 688 -6.52 -0.39 -7.51
C LEU A 688 -6.75 -1.89 -7.77
N PRO A 689 -6.32 -2.42 -8.93
CA PRO A 689 -6.37 -3.85 -9.19
C PRO A 689 -5.64 -4.65 -8.09
N VAL A 690 -6.28 -5.71 -7.62
CA VAL A 690 -5.73 -6.67 -6.66
C VAL A 690 -5.39 -7.98 -7.36
N PRO A 691 -4.48 -8.81 -6.82
CA PRO A 691 -4.23 -10.14 -7.36
C PRO A 691 -5.53 -10.96 -7.28
N VAL A 692 -5.96 -11.61 -8.37
CA VAL A 692 -7.17 -12.44 -8.41
C VAL A 692 -6.80 -13.84 -8.90
N GLY A 693 -7.24 -14.89 -8.19
CA GLY A 693 -6.88 -16.28 -8.48
C GLY A 693 -5.77 -16.82 -7.57
N ASP A 694 -5.17 -17.96 -7.97
CA ASP A 694 -4.04 -18.56 -7.26
C ASP A 694 -2.84 -17.59 -7.28
N ILE A 695 -2.49 -17.08 -6.10
CA ILE A 695 -1.44 -16.06 -5.90
C ILE A 695 -0.10 -16.55 -6.48
N SER A 696 0.12 -17.86 -6.55
CA SER A 696 1.34 -18.48 -7.10
C SER A 696 1.51 -18.31 -8.62
N GLN A 697 0.45 -17.98 -9.35
CA GLN A 697 0.49 -17.78 -10.82
C GLN A 697 0.47 -16.30 -11.23
N VAL A 698 0.20 -15.38 -10.29
CA VAL A 698 0.15 -13.94 -10.55
C VAL A 698 1.53 -13.34 -10.31
N ASN A 699 2.02 -12.53 -11.25
CA ASN A 699 3.24 -11.76 -11.01
C ASN A 699 2.96 -10.63 -10.00
N MET A 700 3.16 -10.93 -8.72
CA MET A 700 2.86 -10.04 -7.60
C MET A 700 3.59 -8.68 -7.69
N ALA A 701 4.77 -8.64 -8.31
CA ALA A 701 5.55 -7.42 -8.47
C ALA A 701 4.94 -6.43 -9.49
N GLU A 702 4.05 -6.89 -10.38
CA GLU A 702 3.40 -6.08 -11.42
C GLU A 702 2.00 -5.59 -11.02
N CYS A 703 1.44 -6.10 -9.92
CA CYS A 703 0.11 -5.70 -9.44
C CYS A 703 0.14 -4.29 -8.79
N PRO A 704 -0.67 -3.32 -9.24
CA PRO A 704 -0.65 -1.94 -8.73
C PRO A 704 -0.87 -1.79 -7.22
N SER A 705 -1.78 -2.58 -6.65
CA SER A 705 -2.05 -2.55 -5.20
C SER A 705 -0.87 -3.09 -4.38
N VAL A 706 -0.16 -4.11 -4.89
CA VAL A 706 1.05 -4.66 -4.27
C VAL A 706 2.22 -3.70 -4.41
N GLN A 707 2.40 -3.08 -5.58
CA GLN A 707 3.42 -2.05 -5.79
C GLN A 707 3.24 -0.87 -4.82
N LEU A 708 2.00 -0.42 -4.63
CA LEU A 708 1.69 0.62 -3.64
C LEU A 708 2.04 0.17 -2.23
N PHE A 709 1.71 -1.06 -1.83
CA PHE A 709 2.08 -1.59 -0.53
C PHE A 709 3.60 -1.61 -0.34
N LEU A 710 4.34 -2.13 -1.33
CA LEU A 710 5.80 -2.25 -1.27
C LEU A 710 6.48 -0.89 -1.16
N GLU A 711 6.10 0.08 -1.99
CA GLU A 711 6.72 1.41 -1.95
C GLU A 711 6.46 2.10 -0.60
N ARG A 712 5.25 1.96 -0.06
CA ARG A 712 4.87 2.57 1.22
C ARG A 712 5.55 1.88 2.40
N ALA A 713 5.69 0.56 2.34
CA ALA A 713 6.43 -0.22 3.32
C ALA A 713 7.93 0.11 3.30
N GLN A 714 8.52 0.30 2.12
CA GLN A 714 9.92 0.74 1.96
C GLN A 714 10.15 2.16 2.49
N GLY A 715 9.14 3.03 2.36
CA GLY A 715 9.17 4.37 2.95
C GLY A 715 9.32 4.38 4.47
N VAL A 716 8.82 3.35 5.18
CA VAL A 716 8.95 3.22 6.64
C VAL A 716 10.04 2.23 7.09
N ASN A 717 10.39 1.27 6.24
CA ASN A 717 11.45 0.29 6.45
C ASN A 717 12.26 0.08 5.15
N PRO A 718 13.41 0.76 4.98
CA PRO A 718 14.17 0.75 3.72
C PRO A 718 14.70 -0.62 3.28
N SER A 719 14.78 -1.62 4.18
CA SER A 719 15.21 -2.98 3.85
C SER A 719 14.05 -3.91 3.44
N PHE A 720 12.81 -3.42 3.42
CA PHE A 720 11.65 -4.23 3.09
C PHE A 720 11.63 -4.61 1.61
N GLN A 721 11.56 -5.91 1.33
CA GLN A 721 11.50 -6.45 -0.03
C GLN A 721 10.39 -7.50 -0.13
N LEU A 722 9.84 -7.65 -1.34
CA LEU A 722 8.97 -8.77 -1.66
C LEU A 722 9.82 -10.06 -1.67
N THR A 723 9.37 -11.06 -0.93
CA THR A 723 10.04 -12.37 -0.82
C THR A 723 8.99 -13.47 -0.94
N THR A 724 9.41 -14.67 -1.33
CA THR A 724 8.51 -15.84 -1.40
C THR A 724 7.79 -16.12 -0.06
N SER A 725 8.40 -15.71 1.07
CA SER A 725 7.80 -15.89 2.40
C SER A 725 6.76 -14.85 2.79
N ASN A 726 6.67 -13.71 2.09
CA ASN A 726 5.73 -12.64 2.43
C ASN A 726 4.76 -12.28 1.30
N GLU A 727 4.94 -12.77 0.07
CA GLU A 727 4.08 -12.41 -1.06
C GLU A 727 2.63 -12.83 -0.83
N GLU A 728 2.40 -14.02 -0.30
CA GLU A 728 1.04 -14.53 -0.01
C GLU A 728 0.33 -13.63 1.01
N SER A 729 1.02 -13.28 2.10
CA SER A 729 0.46 -12.40 3.12
C SER A 729 0.20 -10.99 2.59
N ILE A 730 1.06 -10.45 1.72
CA ILE A 730 0.86 -9.14 1.09
C ILE A 730 -0.33 -9.19 0.13
N GLY A 731 -0.46 -10.28 -0.65
CA GLY A 731 -1.61 -10.56 -1.50
C GLY A 731 -2.92 -10.57 -0.71
N GLN A 732 -2.96 -11.31 0.40
CA GLN A 732 -4.10 -11.34 1.31
C GLN A 732 -4.42 -9.96 1.89
N ILE A 733 -3.42 -9.17 2.28
CA ILE A 733 -3.64 -7.80 2.78
C ILE A 733 -4.31 -6.94 1.70
N VAL A 734 -3.75 -6.87 0.49
CA VAL A 734 -4.30 -5.97 -0.54
C VAL A 734 -5.67 -6.41 -1.04
N GLN A 735 -5.93 -7.73 -1.10
CA GLN A 735 -7.25 -8.30 -1.40
C GLN A 735 -8.27 -7.93 -0.32
N ARG A 736 -7.94 -8.13 0.97
CA ARG A 736 -8.84 -7.80 2.10
C ARG A 736 -9.11 -6.31 2.25
N LEU A 737 -8.22 -5.47 1.72
CA LEU A 737 -8.38 -4.02 1.70
C LEU A 737 -9.05 -3.52 0.40
N ASP A 738 -9.56 -4.43 -0.43
CA ASP A 738 -10.28 -4.17 -1.69
C ASP A 738 -9.55 -3.23 -2.64
N GLY A 739 -8.20 -3.23 -2.64
CA GLY A 739 -7.43 -2.33 -3.49
C GLY A 739 -7.57 -0.84 -3.13
N ILE A 740 -8.13 -0.49 -1.96
CA ILE A 740 -8.34 0.91 -1.56
C ILE A 740 -6.98 1.55 -1.22
N PRO A 741 -6.51 2.55 -1.98
CA PRO A 741 -5.15 3.09 -1.82
C PRO A 741 -4.84 3.55 -0.39
N LEU A 742 -5.74 4.32 0.24
CA LEU A 742 -5.53 4.81 1.59
C LEU A 742 -5.41 3.68 2.62
N ALA A 743 -6.22 2.62 2.48
CA ALA A 743 -6.19 1.49 3.41
C ALA A 743 -4.87 0.70 3.27
N ILE A 744 -4.41 0.52 2.03
CA ILE A 744 -3.12 -0.11 1.72
C ILE A 744 -1.96 0.70 2.31
N GLU A 745 -1.96 2.02 2.17
CA GLU A 745 -0.95 2.91 2.76
C GLU A 745 -0.91 2.78 4.29
N LEU A 746 -2.08 2.73 4.94
CA LEU A 746 -2.18 2.55 6.38
C LEU A 746 -1.64 1.18 6.82
N ALA A 747 -1.95 0.11 6.10
CA ALA A 747 -1.43 -1.23 6.41
C ALA A 747 0.09 -1.31 6.19
N ALA A 748 0.61 -0.77 5.08
CA ALA A 748 2.02 -0.75 4.76
C ALA A 748 2.86 -0.01 5.83
N SER A 749 2.31 1.06 6.42
CA SER A 749 2.96 1.79 7.52
C SER A 749 3.22 0.92 8.77
N ARG A 750 2.48 -0.18 8.95
CA ARG A 750 2.57 -1.07 10.13
C ARG A 750 3.70 -2.10 10.03
N VAL A 751 4.35 -2.22 8.87
CA VAL A 751 5.50 -3.13 8.65
C VAL A 751 6.69 -2.81 9.56
N LYS A 752 6.76 -1.60 10.14
CA LYS A 752 7.75 -1.24 11.17
C LYS A 752 7.57 -2.02 12.48
N MET A 753 6.36 -2.48 12.79
CA MET A 753 6.01 -3.10 14.08
C MET A 753 5.50 -4.54 13.94
N LEU A 754 4.95 -4.88 12.78
CA LEU A 754 4.30 -6.17 12.53
C LEU A 754 4.83 -6.77 11.22
N GLN A 755 5.00 -8.10 11.21
CA GLN A 755 5.28 -8.82 9.97
C GLN A 755 4.03 -8.88 9.08
N PRO A 756 4.16 -8.94 7.75
CA PRO A 756 3.00 -9.01 6.84
C PRO A 756 2.00 -10.12 7.19
N ALA A 757 2.47 -11.31 7.58
CA ALA A 757 1.59 -12.39 8.03
C ALA A 757 0.74 -12.01 9.25
N GLN A 758 1.30 -11.22 10.18
CA GLN A 758 0.57 -10.73 11.36
C GLN A 758 -0.40 -9.61 10.97
N ILE A 759 -0.04 -8.73 10.04
CA ILE A 759 -0.97 -7.70 9.54
C ILE A 759 -2.16 -8.37 8.87
N ALA A 760 -1.92 -9.39 8.03
CA ALA A 760 -2.96 -10.19 7.40
C ALA A 760 -3.89 -10.81 8.46
N SER A 761 -3.34 -11.55 9.43
CA SER A 761 -4.13 -12.26 10.45
C SER A 761 -4.96 -11.33 11.35
N HIS A 762 -4.48 -10.11 11.62
CA HIS A 762 -5.16 -9.17 12.52
C HIS A 762 -6.22 -8.30 11.82
N LEU A 763 -6.26 -8.29 10.49
CA LEU A 763 -7.37 -7.65 9.75
C LEU A 763 -8.72 -8.35 10.04
N ASP A 764 -8.69 -9.62 10.48
CA ASP A 764 -9.89 -10.41 10.82
C ASP A 764 -10.51 -10.01 12.17
N GLU A 765 -9.73 -9.46 13.12
CA GLU A 765 -10.17 -9.30 14.51
C GLU A 765 -10.54 -7.87 14.92
N SER A 766 -10.01 -6.82 14.26
CA SER A 766 -10.38 -5.42 14.55
C SER A 766 -9.71 -4.40 13.61
N PHE A 767 -10.50 -3.54 12.94
CA PHE A 767 -9.96 -2.33 12.29
C PHE A 767 -9.30 -1.35 13.29
N LYS A 768 -9.43 -1.57 14.61
CA LYS A 768 -8.75 -0.81 15.68
C LYS A 768 -7.21 -0.79 15.55
N ILE A 769 -6.61 -1.79 14.90
CA ILE A 769 -5.14 -1.84 14.69
C ILE A 769 -4.71 -0.80 13.64
N LEU A 770 -5.58 -0.45 12.69
CA LEU A 770 -5.36 0.67 11.78
C LEU A 770 -5.58 2.01 12.48
N SER A 771 -6.42 2.06 13.52
CA SER A 771 -6.71 3.23 14.38
C SER A 771 -5.64 3.53 15.44
N GLY A 772 -4.76 2.57 15.77
CA GLY A 772 -3.71 2.72 16.79
C GLY A 772 -2.49 3.49 16.30
N GLY A 773 -2.69 4.70 15.76
CA GLY A 773 -1.64 5.68 15.53
C GLY A 773 -1.72 6.78 16.60
N PRO A 774 -0.64 7.54 16.84
CA PRO A 774 -0.68 8.52 17.89
C PRO A 774 -1.59 9.71 17.56
N ALA A 775 -2.12 10.36 18.61
CA ALA A 775 -3.17 11.37 18.56
C ALA A 775 -2.84 12.66 17.78
N ASP A 776 -1.59 12.80 17.30
CA ASP A 776 -1.06 13.99 16.63
C ASP A 776 -0.97 13.87 15.10
N ALA A 777 -1.57 12.82 14.50
CA ALA A 777 -1.89 12.87 13.09
C ALA A 777 -2.89 14.03 12.85
N LEU A 778 -2.47 15.07 12.12
CA LEU A 778 -3.35 16.10 11.57
C LEU A 778 -4.62 15.44 10.95
N PRO A 779 -5.75 16.16 10.83
CA PRO A 779 -7.12 15.63 10.94
C PRO A 779 -7.51 14.46 10.04
N HIS A 780 -6.70 14.07 9.06
CA HIS A 780 -6.85 12.99 8.09
C HIS A 780 -6.94 11.58 8.69
N HIS A 781 -6.40 11.31 9.90
CA HIS A 781 -6.59 9.99 10.54
C HIS A 781 -7.76 9.96 11.55
N GLN A 782 -8.14 11.12 12.10
CA GLN A 782 -9.50 11.32 12.60
C GLN A 782 -10.53 11.32 11.46
N THR A 783 -10.09 11.41 10.20
CA THR A 783 -11.01 11.53 9.07
C THR A 783 -11.71 10.24 8.76
N ILE A 784 -11.25 9.02 9.05
CA ILE A 784 -12.10 7.83 8.78
C ILE A 784 -13.27 7.78 9.78
N GLU A 785 -13.02 7.79 11.09
CA GLU A 785 -14.10 7.82 12.08
C GLU A 785 -14.95 9.10 11.99
N ARG A 786 -14.37 10.30 11.82
CA ARG A 786 -15.16 11.54 11.60
C ARG A 786 -15.86 11.59 10.25
N THR A 787 -15.30 10.99 9.20
CA THR A 787 -15.98 10.88 7.90
C THR A 787 -17.15 9.93 8.03
N ILE A 788 -16.99 8.83 8.76
CA ILE A 788 -18.08 7.89 9.00
C ILE A 788 -19.12 8.52 9.94
N ASP A 789 -18.70 9.23 11.01
CA ASP A 789 -19.56 10.05 11.88
C ASP A 789 -20.37 11.05 11.05
N TRP A 790 -19.69 11.81 10.20
CA TRP A 790 -20.34 12.79 9.33
C TRP A 790 -21.25 12.15 8.27
N SER A 791 -20.86 11.02 7.68
CA SER A 791 -21.70 10.29 6.71
C SER A 791 -22.93 9.67 7.39
N TYR A 792 -22.80 9.26 8.65
CA TYR A 792 -23.88 8.74 9.48
C TYR A 792 -24.83 9.82 9.97
N ASP A 793 -24.30 10.99 10.38
CA ASP A 793 -25.10 12.14 10.82
C ASP A 793 -25.93 12.76 9.67
N MET A 794 -25.54 12.52 8.41
CA MET A 794 -26.26 12.92 7.19
C MET A 794 -27.37 11.94 6.77
N LEU A 795 -27.48 10.79 7.44
CA LEU A 795 -28.60 9.87 7.27
C LEU A 795 -29.80 10.33 8.09
N ASP A 796 -31.00 10.22 7.53
CA ASP A 796 -32.21 10.37 8.32
C ASP A 796 -32.40 9.20 9.29
N THR A 797 -33.36 9.32 10.21
CA THR A 797 -33.55 8.34 11.28
C THR A 797 -33.82 6.92 10.76
N ASP A 798 -34.54 6.79 9.64
CA ASP A 798 -34.93 5.50 9.08
C ASP A 798 -33.72 4.85 8.38
N GLN A 799 -32.94 5.64 7.62
CA GLN A 799 -31.68 5.21 7.02
C GLN A 799 -30.61 4.86 8.05
N GLN A 800 -30.49 5.64 9.13
CA GLN A 800 -29.56 5.31 10.21
C GLN A 800 -29.92 3.98 10.86
N THR A 801 -31.23 3.72 11.03
CA THR A 801 -31.73 2.46 11.59
C THR A 801 -31.43 1.30 10.66
N LEU A 802 -31.72 1.43 9.36
CA LEU A 802 -31.36 0.43 8.36
C LEU A 802 -29.85 0.17 8.36
N PHE A 803 -29.03 1.20 8.30
CA PHE A 803 -27.57 1.08 8.32
C PHE A 803 -27.06 0.32 9.56
N ARG A 804 -27.60 0.63 10.76
CA ARG A 804 -27.28 -0.12 11.99
C ARG A 804 -27.70 -1.58 11.88
N GLN A 805 -28.91 -1.86 11.40
CA GLN A 805 -29.43 -3.22 11.25
C GLN A 805 -28.64 -4.04 10.24
N LEU A 806 -28.19 -3.45 9.12
CA LEU A 806 -27.36 -4.12 8.11
C LEU A 806 -25.99 -4.58 8.66
N SER A 807 -25.57 -4.11 9.84
CA SER A 807 -24.31 -4.53 10.47
C SER A 807 -24.27 -6.00 10.90
N VAL A 808 -25.42 -6.69 10.91
CA VAL A 808 -25.55 -8.13 11.20
C VAL A 808 -24.96 -9.01 10.10
N PHE A 809 -24.97 -8.54 8.85
CA PHE A 809 -24.43 -9.30 7.70
C PHE A 809 -22.90 -9.39 7.73
N ARG A 810 -22.35 -10.44 7.13
CA ARG A 810 -20.92 -10.67 6.88
C ARG A 810 -20.76 -11.24 5.46
N GLY A 811 -19.78 -10.76 4.69
CA GLY A 811 -19.60 -11.21 3.29
C GLY A 811 -20.64 -10.68 2.29
N GLY A 812 -21.38 -9.62 2.67
CA GLY A 812 -22.43 -9.02 1.84
C GLY A 812 -23.80 -9.68 2.01
N PHE A 813 -24.78 -9.26 1.21
CA PHE A 813 -26.16 -9.75 1.27
C PHE A 813 -26.92 -9.49 -0.03
N SER A 814 -28.01 -10.23 -0.26
CA SER A 814 -28.96 -10.00 -1.36
C SER A 814 -30.06 -9.02 -0.95
N LEU A 815 -30.82 -8.51 -1.95
CA LEU A 815 -31.98 -7.65 -1.69
C LEU A 815 -33.03 -8.35 -0.81
N ALA A 816 -33.30 -9.63 -1.06
CA ALA A 816 -34.23 -10.43 -0.27
C ALA A 816 -33.80 -10.54 1.20
N ALA A 817 -32.50 -10.73 1.45
CA ALA A 817 -31.95 -10.77 2.79
C ALA A 817 -32.09 -9.41 3.51
N CYS A 818 -31.85 -8.31 2.79
CA CYS A 818 -32.07 -6.95 3.30
C CYS A 818 -33.54 -6.73 3.71
N GLY A 819 -34.49 -7.10 2.85
CA GLY A 819 -35.93 -7.02 3.13
C GLY A 819 -36.33 -7.80 4.38
N ALA A 820 -35.78 -9.02 4.53
CA ALA A 820 -36.02 -9.84 5.71
C ALA A 820 -35.53 -9.19 7.01
N VAL A 821 -34.33 -8.59 7.03
CA VAL A 821 -33.80 -7.88 8.21
C VAL A 821 -34.60 -6.62 8.53
N MET A 822 -35.01 -5.87 7.50
CA MET A 822 -35.92 -4.74 7.64
C MET A 822 -37.30 -5.13 8.19
N GLY A 823 -37.71 -6.38 7.99
CA GLY A 823 -39.05 -6.85 8.32
C GLY A 823 -40.11 -6.38 7.34
N THR A 824 -39.73 -6.14 6.08
CA THR A 824 -40.66 -5.81 4.99
C THR A 824 -40.79 -6.97 4.03
N GLU A 825 -42.02 -7.28 3.64
CA GLU A 825 -42.32 -8.26 2.58
C GLU A 825 -42.31 -7.62 1.18
N ASN A 826 -42.23 -6.28 1.10
CA ASN A 826 -42.23 -5.54 -0.15
C ASN A 826 -40.81 -5.25 -0.62
N GLU A 827 -40.36 -5.98 -1.65
CA GLU A 827 -39.03 -5.81 -2.24
C GLU A 827 -38.76 -4.39 -2.75
N PHE A 828 -39.80 -3.65 -3.20
CA PHE A 828 -39.63 -2.27 -3.64
C PHE A 828 -39.28 -1.33 -2.49
N ASP A 829 -39.87 -1.53 -1.31
CA ASP A 829 -39.56 -0.69 -0.13
C ASP A 829 -38.13 -0.97 0.38
N ALA A 830 -37.70 -2.22 0.32
CA ALA A 830 -36.31 -2.60 0.61
C ALA A 830 -35.34 -2.02 -0.42
N LEU A 831 -35.71 -2.04 -1.71
CA LEU A 831 -34.90 -1.50 -2.79
C LEU A 831 -34.75 0.02 -2.70
N ASP A 832 -35.84 0.74 -2.41
CA ASP A 832 -35.80 2.20 -2.27
C ASP A 832 -34.93 2.61 -1.07
N SER A 833 -35.11 1.96 0.08
CA SER A 833 -34.33 2.25 1.30
C SER A 833 -32.85 1.88 1.15
N LEU A 834 -32.55 0.79 0.45
CA LEU A 834 -31.19 0.37 0.15
C LEU A 834 -30.55 1.25 -0.94
N GLY A 835 -31.34 1.71 -1.91
CA GLY A 835 -30.94 2.65 -2.95
C GLY A 835 -30.43 3.95 -2.37
N GLU A 836 -31.10 4.50 -1.36
CA GLU A 836 -30.64 5.71 -0.66
C GLU A 836 -29.28 5.53 0.04
N LEU A 837 -28.99 4.34 0.57
CA LEU A 837 -27.69 4.03 1.17
C LEU A 837 -26.60 3.75 0.10
N VAL A 838 -26.98 3.22 -1.07
CA VAL A 838 -26.10 3.02 -2.22
C VAL A 838 -25.71 4.37 -2.84
N ASP A 839 -26.67 5.27 -3.04
CA ASP A 839 -26.44 6.63 -3.56
C ASP A 839 -25.46 7.40 -2.66
N LYS A 840 -25.56 7.22 -1.34
CA LYS A 840 -24.66 7.81 -0.34
C LYS A 840 -23.32 7.05 -0.18
N SER A 841 -23.07 6.03 -1.01
CA SER A 841 -21.86 5.19 -1.00
C SER A 841 -21.57 4.50 0.34
N ILE A 842 -22.61 4.26 1.16
CA ILE A 842 -22.51 3.52 2.43
C ILE A 842 -22.61 2.02 2.17
N VAL A 843 -23.43 1.65 1.20
CA VAL A 843 -23.56 0.30 0.67
C VAL A 843 -23.04 0.29 -0.77
N ARG A 844 -22.27 -0.72 -1.14
CA ARG A 844 -21.82 -0.90 -2.52
C ARG A 844 -22.62 -2.01 -3.20
N THR A 845 -22.82 -1.86 -4.49
CA THR A 845 -23.33 -2.95 -5.35
C THR A 845 -22.16 -3.68 -5.97
N VAL A 846 -22.19 -5.01 -5.90
CA VAL A 846 -21.22 -5.91 -6.52
C VAL A 846 -21.96 -6.79 -7.51
N PRO A 847 -21.50 -6.90 -8.77
CA PRO A 847 -22.04 -7.89 -9.71
C PRO A 847 -21.81 -9.30 -9.16
N GLY A 848 -22.87 -10.04 -8.85
CA GLY A 848 -22.82 -11.35 -8.20
C GLY A 848 -23.49 -12.44 -9.03
N GLY A 849 -22.99 -12.69 -10.23
CA GLY A 849 -23.61 -13.67 -11.14
C GLY A 849 -24.96 -13.18 -11.67
N GLU A 850 -26.04 -13.90 -11.36
CA GLU A 850 -27.41 -13.56 -11.80
C GLU A 850 -28.10 -12.50 -10.90
N GLU A 851 -27.59 -12.22 -9.70
CA GLU A 851 -28.16 -11.24 -8.76
C GLU A 851 -27.16 -10.14 -8.37
N THR A 852 -27.67 -8.92 -8.15
CA THR A 852 -26.89 -7.82 -7.57
C THR A 852 -26.67 -8.08 -6.08
N ARG A 853 -25.42 -8.15 -5.65
CA ARG A 853 -25.08 -8.24 -4.22
C ARG A 853 -24.79 -6.86 -3.65
N TYR A 854 -25.08 -6.72 -2.36
CA TYR A 854 -24.84 -5.50 -1.61
C TYR A 854 -23.80 -5.79 -0.53
N THR A 855 -22.83 -4.90 -0.38
CA THR A 855 -21.76 -5.04 0.60
C THR A 855 -21.61 -3.76 1.40
N LEU A 856 -21.64 -3.87 2.73
CA LEU A 856 -21.08 -2.83 3.59
C LEU A 856 -19.57 -3.05 3.64
N LEU A 857 -18.81 -1.96 3.48
CA LEU A 857 -17.39 -2.00 3.81
C LEU A 857 -17.21 -2.35 5.28
N GLU A 858 -16.30 -3.26 5.60
CA GLU A 858 -16.09 -3.75 6.96
C GLU A 858 -15.90 -2.62 8.02
N PRO A 859 -15.20 -1.51 7.73
CA PRO A 859 -15.15 -0.35 8.64
C PRO A 859 -16.53 0.27 8.94
N LEU A 860 -17.38 0.42 7.92
CA LEU A 860 -18.72 0.96 8.07
C LEU A 860 -19.62 0.00 8.83
N ARG A 861 -19.46 -1.30 8.59
CA ARG A 861 -20.20 -2.35 9.29
C ARG A 861 -19.84 -2.39 10.78
N GLN A 862 -18.56 -2.33 11.13
CA GLN A 862 -18.11 -2.28 12.52
C GLN A 862 -18.60 -1.01 13.23
N TYR A 863 -18.56 0.12 12.52
CA TYR A 863 -19.10 1.39 13.01
C TYR A 863 -20.61 1.31 13.28
N ALA A 864 -21.37 0.73 12.36
CA ALA A 864 -22.81 0.50 12.48
C ALA A 864 -23.12 -0.43 13.67
N ALA A 865 -22.37 -1.52 13.82
CA ALA A 865 -22.47 -2.46 14.93
C ALA A 865 -22.12 -1.81 16.28
N GLY A 866 -21.21 -0.83 16.31
CA GLY A 866 -20.88 -0.08 17.53
C GLY A 866 -21.99 0.85 18.03
N ARG A 867 -22.97 1.17 17.15
CA ARG A 867 -24.09 2.09 17.45
C ARG A 867 -25.45 1.43 17.50
N ILE A 868 -25.55 0.15 17.12
CA ILE A 868 -26.80 -0.60 17.19
C ILE A 868 -27.27 -0.70 18.65
N THR A 869 -28.54 -0.39 18.89
CA THR A 869 -29.11 -0.57 20.23
C THR A 869 -29.35 -2.05 20.51
N THR A 870 -29.39 -2.45 21.78
CA THR A 870 -29.63 -3.87 22.15
C THR A 870 -30.95 -4.41 21.59
N GLY A 871 -31.99 -3.58 21.52
CA GLY A 871 -33.29 -3.97 20.93
C GLY A 871 -33.20 -4.18 19.42
N GLU A 872 -32.59 -3.24 18.70
CA GLU A 872 -32.38 -3.36 17.25
C GLU A 872 -31.50 -4.57 16.90
N ALA A 873 -30.45 -4.84 17.68
CA ALA A 873 -29.56 -5.97 17.47
C ALA A 873 -30.27 -7.31 17.66
N ALA A 874 -31.13 -7.42 18.67
CA ALA A 874 -31.93 -8.62 18.89
C ALA A 874 -32.95 -8.84 17.76
N GLU A 875 -33.62 -7.77 17.30
CA GLU A 875 -34.62 -7.85 16.24
C GLU A 875 -34.00 -8.17 14.87
N ALA A 876 -32.96 -7.43 14.48
CA ALA A 876 -32.25 -7.62 13.21
C ALA A 876 -31.54 -8.97 13.17
N GLY A 877 -30.84 -9.34 14.25
CA GLY A 877 -30.16 -10.64 14.35
C GLY A 877 -31.14 -11.82 14.31
N GLY A 878 -32.31 -11.70 14.97
CA GLY A 878 -33.33 -12.73 14.92
C GLY A 878 -33.98 -12.90 13.54
N ARG A 879 -34.24 -11.81 12.83
CA ARG A 879 -34.71 -11.87 11.43
C ARG A 879 -33.66 -12.44 10.49
N HIS A 880 -32.41 -12.00 10.64
CA HIS A 880 -31.26 -12.51 9.91
C HIS A 880 -31.10 -14.03 10.09
N ALA A 881 -31.09 -14.52 11.33
CA ALA A 881 -30.92 -15.94 11.62
C ALA A 881 -32.07 -16.79 11.03
N ARG A 882 -33.32 -16.32 11.10
CA ARG A 882 -34.47 -17.03 10.49
C ARG A 882 -34.39 -17.06 8.96
N PHE A 883 -34.02 -15.95 8.32
CA PHE A 883 -33.85 -15.91 6.87
C PHE A 883 -32.81 -16.93 6.39
N PHE A 884 -31.64 -16.98 7.03
CA PHE A 884 -30.61 -17.94 6.67
C PHE A 884 -30.98 -19.38 7.04
N GLN A 885 -31.80 -19.58 8.06
CA GLN A 885 -32.36 -20.89 8.37
C GLN A 885 -33.32 -21.37 7.27
N GLU A 886 -34.22 -20.50 6.79
CA GLU A 886 -35.12 -20.81 5.68
C GLU A 886 -34.33 -21.10 4.38
N LEU A 887 -33.24 -20.36 4.13
CA LEU A 887 -32.38 -20.59 2.99
C LEU A 887 -31.75 -22.00 3.01
N VAL A 888 -31.27 -22.45 4.18
CA VAL A 888 -30.71 -23.81 4.35
C VAL A 888 -31.79 -24.90 4.16
N GLU A 889 -33.02 -24.65 4.62
CA GLU A 889 -34.13 -25.59 4.39
C GLU A 889 -34.52 -25.71 2.93
N GLN A 890 -34.47 -24.60 2.18
CA GLN A 890 -34.67 -24.61 0.72
C GLN A 890 -33.53 -25.33 -0.01
N ALA A 891 -32.30 -25.18 0.47
CA ALA A 891 -31.13 -25.82 -0.13
C ALA A 891 -31.14 -27.34 0.05
N THR A 892 -31.56 -27.83 1.22
CA THR A 892 -31.48 -29.26 1.61
C THR A 892 -31.94 -30.26 0.52
N PRO A 893 -33.13 -30.14 -0.10
CA PRO A 893 -33.54 -31.05 -1.17
C PRO A 893 -32.77 -30.84 -2.48
N GLU A 894 -32.35 -29.61 -2.78
CA GLU A 894 -31.67 -29.24 -4.03
C GLU A 894 -30.19 -29.65 -4.03
N LEU A 895 -29.59 -29.82 -2.84
CA LEU A 895 -28.26 -30.39 -2.65
C LEU A 895 -28.14 -31.86 -3.12
N HIS A 896 -29.26 -32.51 -3.43
CA HIS A 896 -29.32 -33.88 -3.94
C HIS A 896 -29.98 -33.97 -5.32
N GLY A 897 -30.08 -32.83 -6.02
CA GLY A 897 -30.77 -32.68 -7.29
C GLY A 897 -29.95 -31.95 -8.36
N PRO A 898 -30.55 -31.60 -9.50
CA PRO A 898 -29.83 -31.06 -10.67
C PRO A 898 -29.26 -29.65 -10.44
N ARG A 899 -29.74 -28.92 -9.42
CA ARG A 899 -29.25 -27.58 -9.05
C ARG A 899 -28.18 -27.62 -7.94
N GLN A 900 -27.61 -28.80 -7.65
CA GLN A 900 -26.64 -29.00 -6.57
C GLN A 900 -25.46 -28.00 -6.61
N VAL A 901 -24.84 -27.80 -7.78
CA VAL A 901 -23.70 -26.86 -7.94
C VAL A 901 -24.12 -25.41 -7.67
N GLU A 902 -25.29 -25.01 -8.15
CA GLU A 902 -25.85 -23.67 -7.93
C GLU A 902 -26.08 -23.42 -6.44
N TRP A 903 -26.71 -24.36 -5.75
CA TRP A 903 -26.99 -24.24 -4.32
C TRP A 903 -25.75 -24.33 -3.46
N LEU A 904 -24.78 -25.20 -3.77
CA LEU A 904 -23.49 -25.22 -3.08
C LEU A 904 -22.74 -23.90 -3.25
N THR A 905 -22.79 -23.30 -4.44
CA THR A 905 -22.20 -21.98 -4.70
C THR A 905 -22.93 -20.87 -3.94
N LYS A 906 -24.26 -20.95 -3.86
CA LYS A 906 -25.07 -20.02 -3.06
C LYS A 906 -24.76 -20.13 -1.57
N LEU A 907 -24.67 -21.34 -1.03
CA LEU A 907 -24.31 -21.57 0.38
C LEU A 907 -22.88 -21.11 0.68
N GLU A 908 -21.94 -21.33 -0.23
CA GLU A 908 -20.55 -20.83 -0.12
C GLU A 908 -20.52 -19.30 -0.04
N THR A 909 -21.29 -18.65 -0.90
CA THR A 909 -21.39 -17.19 -0.96
C THR A 909 -21.97 -16.60 0.34
N GLU A 910 -22.83 -17.34 1.03
CA GLU A 910 -23.48 -16.93 2.28
C GLU A 910 -22.79 -17.49 3.54
N HIS A 911 -21.62 -18.14 3.41
CA HIS A 911 -21.01 -18.87 4.52
C HIS A 911 -20.69 -17.99 5.73
N ASP A 912 -20.20 -16.77 5.51
CA ASP A 912 -19.96 -15.82 6.59
C ASP A 912 -21.25 -15.35 7.28
N ASN A 913 -22.36 -15.26 6.55
CA ASN A 913 -23.66 -14.98 7.13
C ASN A 913 -24.18 -16.15 7.97
N PHE A 914 -23.91 -17.40 7.58
CA PHE A 914 -24.22 -18.56 8.42
C PHE A 914 -23.44 -18.56 9.73
N ARG A 915 -22.14 -18.21 9.71
CA ARG A 915 -21.32 -18.04 10.92
C ARG A 915 -21.89 -16.95 11.83
N ALA A 916 -22.28 -15.81 11.25
CA ALA A 916 -22.91 -14.72 12.00
C ALA A 916 -24.25 -15.15 12.62
N ALA A 917 -25.09 -15.88 11.88
CA ALA A 917 -26.35 -16.43 12.37
C ALA A 917 -26.14 -17.42 13.52
N LEU A 918 -25.24 -18.40 13.36
CA LEU A 918 -24.91 -19.39 14.41
C LEU A 918 -24.40 -18.71 15.68
N THR A 919 -23.50 -17.72 15.55
CA THR A 919 -23.01 -16.93 16.69
C THR A 919 -24.15 -16.23 17.42
N TRP A 920 -24.98 -15.49 16.68
CA TRP A 920 -26.10 -14.75 17.26
C TRP A 920 -27.11 -15.66 17.96
N THR A 921 -27.44 -16.83 17.38
CA THR A 921 -28.38 -17.78 17.98
C THR A 921 -27.88 -18.37 19.29
N LEU A 922 -26.58 -18.63 19.41
CA LEU A 922 -25.98 -19.11 20.66
C LEU A 922 -25.92 -18.01 21.72
N ASP A 923 -25.53 -16.79 21.32
CA ASP A 923 -25.45 -15.64 22.25
C ASP A 923 -26.83 -15.19 22.76
N SER A 924 -27.88 -15.42 21.96
CA SER A 924 -29.28 -15.06 22.29
C SER A 924 -30.09 -16.22 22.89
N GLU A 925 -29.46 -17.36 23.18
CA GLU A 925 -30.09 -18.57 23.72
C GLU A 925 -31.20 -19.20 22.84
N GLU A 926 -31.22 -18.89 21.53
CA GLU A 926 -32.12 -19.48 20.52
C GLU A 926 -31.54 -20.81 20.01
N VAL A 927 -31.28 -21.75 20.93
CA VAL A 927 -30.48 -22.96 20.68
C VAL A 927 -31.10 -23.89 19.64
N GLU A 928 -32.42 -24.05 19.62
CA GLU A 928 -33.11 -24.89 18.64
C GLU A 928 -32.89 -24.38 17.20
N LEU A 929 -32.83 -23.06 17.01
CA LEU A 929 -32.55 -22.45 15.71
C LEU A 929 -31.10 -22.72 15.28
N ALA A 930 -30.16 -22.63 16.21
CA ALA A 930 -28.75 -22.96 15.99
C ALA A 930 -28.57 -24.44 15.57
N GLN A 931 -29.30 -25.36 16.24
CA GLN A 931 -29.30 -26.79 15.93
C GLN A 931 -29.82 -27.08 14.52
N ARG A 932 -30.91 -26.42 14.10
CA ARG A 932 -31.45 -26.57 12.74
C ARG A 932 -30.48 -26.05 11.67
N LEU A 933 -29.88 -24.88 11.90
CA LEU A 933 -28.86 -24.30 11.01
C LEU A 933 -27.66 -25.25 10.84
N ALA A 934 -27.07 -25.71 11.95
CA ALA A 934 -25.91 -26.59 11.92
C ALA A 934 -26.23 -27.93 11.23
N ALA A 935 -27.38 -28.54 11.54
CA ALA A 935 -27.80 -29.78 10.90
C ALA A 935 -27.97 -29.65 9.38
N GLY A 936 -28.58 -28.56 8.91
CA GLY A 936 -28.79 -28.34 7.48
C GLY A 936 -27.52 -27.96 6.69
N LEU A 937 -26.52 -27.37 7.35
CA LEU A 937 -25.22 -27.04 6.74
C LEU A 937 -24.26 -28.24 6.67
N ALA A 938 -24.58 -29.36 7.31
CA ALA A 938 -23.69 -30.52 7.44
C ALA A 938 -23.16 -31.04 6.10
N TRP A 939 -24.06 -31.24 5.12
CA TRP A 939 -23.68 -31.74 3.80
C TRP A 939 -22.82 -30.72 3.03
N PHE A 940 -23.18 -29.43 3.11
CA PHE A 940 -22.38 -28.35 2.55
C PHE A 940 -20.97 -28.33 3.15
N TRP A 941 -20.85 -28.37 4.47
CA TRP A 941 -19.55 -28.39 5.15
C TRP A 941 -18.71 -29.62 4.78
N LEU A 942 -19.36 -30.77 4.58
CA LEU A 942 -18.70 -31.99 4.13
C LEU A 942 -18.15 -31.85 2.70
N VAL A 943 -18.98 -31.40 1.75
CA VAL A 943 -18.60 -31.30 0.32
C VAL A 943 -17.60 -30.16 0.07
N ARG A 944 -17.78 -29.00 0.73
CA ARG A 944 -16.93 -27.80 0.56
C ARG A 944 -15.80 -27.70 1.58
N ARG A 945 -15.56 -28.77 2.35
CA ARG A 945 -14.39 -28.94 3.24
C ARG A 945 -14.29 -27.94 4.40
N HIS A 946 -15.43 -27.46 4.89
CA HIS A 946 -15.51 -26.69 6.14
C HIS A 946 -15.64 -27.62 7.36
N VAL A 947 -15.15 -28.86 7.26
CA VAL A 947 -15.36 -29.92 8.26
C VAL A 947 -14.73 -29.62 9.63
N ASN A 948 -13.55 -29.01 9.69
CA ASN A 948 -12.94 -28.62 10.98
C ASN A 948 -13.78 -27.56 11.69
N GLU A 949 -14.31 -26.61 10.93
CA GLU A 949 -15.19 -25.58 11.47
C GLU A 949 -16.53 -26.17 11.92
N SER A 950 -17.08 -27.11 11.13
CA SER A 950 -18.34 -27.77 11.46
C SER A 950 -18.30 -28.46 12.82
N LEU A 951 -17.18 -29.10 13.18
CA LEU A 951 -17.01 -29.77 14.47
C LEU A 951 -17.11 -28.77 15.63
N ILE A 952 -16.49 -27.60 15.49
CA ILE A 952 -16.55 -26.54 16.50
C ILE A 952 -18.01 -26.06 16.66
N TRP A 953 -18.73 -25.89 15.55
CA TRP A 953 -20.14 -25.49 15.61
C TRP A 953 -21.03 -26.57 16.21
N PHE A 954 -20.89 -27.83 15.80
CA PHE A 954 -21.65 -28.94 16.37
C PHE A 954 -21.39 -29.10 17.87
N GLU A 955 -20.13 -29.03 18.31
CA GLU A 955 -19.77 -29.10 19.73
C GLU A 955 -20.47 -27.98 20.53
N ARG A 956 -20.38 -26.73 20.06
CA ARG A 956 -21.00 -25.58 20.73
C ARG A 956 -22.52 -25.69 20.79
N VAL A 957 -23.15 -26.06 19.68
CA VAL A 957 -24.61 -26.11 19.53
C VAL A 957 -25.23 -27.28 20.30
N LEU A 958 -24.56 -28.44 20.33
CA LEU A 958 -25.00 -29.61 21.08
C LEU A 958 -24.75 -29.48 22.60
N ALA A 959 -23.74 -28.69 23.00
CA ALA A 959 -23.45 -28.40 24.41
C ALA A 959 -24.39 -27.33 25.01
N ALA A 960 -24.96 -26.44 24.18
CA ALA A 960 -25.79 -25.33 24.65
C ALA A 960 -27.13 -25.77 25.27
N ASP A 961 -27.78 -26.80 24.72
CA ASP A 961 -28.96 -27.44 25.31
C ASP A 961 -28.95 -28.95 25.06
N THR A 962 -29.08 -29.72 26.14
CA THR A 962 -29.11 -31.18 26.12
C THR A 962 -30.52 -31.75 26.06
N SER A 963 -31.55 -30.90 26.06
CA SER A 963 -32.95 -31.32 26.00
C SER A 963 -33.25 -32.03 24.67
N PRO A 964 -33.94 -33.19 24.68
CA PRO A 964 -34.25 -33.92 23.46
C PRO A 964 -35.29 -33.16 22.63
N THR A 965 -34.87 -32.67 21.46
CA THR A 965 -35.70 -32.03 20.43
C THR A 965 -35.36 -32.62 19.07
N ASN A 966 -36.26 -32.50 18.07
CA ASN A 966 -35.98 -32.97 16.71
C ASN A 966 -34.75 -32.27 16.12
N ALA A 967 -34.58 -30.97 16.40
CA ALA A 967 -33.42 -30.20 15.97
C ALA A 967 -32.11 -30.75 16.54
N ARG A 968 -32.06 -30.98 17.86
CA ARG A 968 -30.88 -31.57 18.52
C ARG A 968 -30.57 -32.96 17.99
N ALA A 969 -31.59 -33.80 17.89
CA ALA A 969 -31.43 -35.18 17.45
C ALA A 969 -30.93 -35.26 15.99
N SER A 970 -31.42 -34.38 15.11
CA SER A 970 -30.90 -34.22 13.75
C SER A 970 -29.44 -33.73 13.76
N ALA A 971 -29.12 -32.71 14.57
CA ALA A 971 -27.75 -32.20 14.70
C ALA A 971 -26.76 -33.26 15.21
N LEU A 972 -27.17 -34.15 16.13
CA LEU A 972 -26.36 -35.31 16.55
C LEU A 972 -26.05 -36.28 15.42
N VAL A 973 -27.08 -36.63 14.63
CA VAL A 973 -26.93 -37.56 13.50
C VAL A 973 -25.98 -36.97 12.45
N GLN A 974 -26.12 -35.68 12.15
CA GLN A 974 -25.26 -34.97 11.20
C GLN A 974 -23.84 -34.78 11.74
N SER A 975 -23.68 -34.44 13.02
CA SER A 975 -22.39 -34.34 13.72
C SER A 975 -21.61 -35.66 13.65
N GLY A 976 -22.27 -36.79 13.93
CA GLY A 976 -21.63 -38.10 13.87
C GLY A 976 -21.17 -38.47 12.46
N LEU A 977 -21.96 -38.15 11.42
CA LEU A 977 -21.53 -38.37 10.03
C LEU A 977 -20.31 -37.52 9.67
N VAL A 978 -20.39 -36.19 9.88
CA VAL A 978 -19.29 -35.28 9.52
C VAL A 978 -18.04 -35.57 10.35
N GLY A 979 -18.21 -35.88 11.64
CA GLY A 979 -17.15 -36.29 12.54
C GLY A 979 -16.42 -37.55 12.09
N SER A 980 -17.11 -38.52 11.49
CA SER A 980 -16.48 -39.76 11.00
C SER A 980 -15.43 -39.53 9.89
N VAL A 981 -15.53 -38.39 9.18
CA VAL A 981 -14.60 -38.03 8.10
C VAL A 981 -13.35 -37.33 8.64
N VAL A 982 -13.40 -36.76 9.85
CA VAL A 982 -12.30 -35.99 10.46
C VAL A 982 -11.65 -36.74 11.62
N ARG A 983 -12.45 -37.36 12.50
CA ARG A 983 -12.01 -38.10 13.69
C ARG A 983 -11.81 -39.58 13.37
N HIS A 984 -10.77 -39.89 12.59
CA HIS A 984 -10.47 -41.27 12.20
C HIS A 984 -10.10 -42.20 13.37
N ASP A 985 -9.86 -41.64 14.56
CA ASP A 985 -9.56 -42.34 15.81
C ASP A 985 -10.79 -42.53 16.73
N ASP A 986 -11.95 -41.90 16.42
CA ASP A 986 -13.14 -41.89 17.27
C ASP A 986 -14.44 -42.24 16.50
N PHE A 987 -14.42 -43.35 15.75
CA PHE A 987 -15.63 -43.86 15.10
C PHE A 987 -16.71 -44.30 16.10
N GLU A 988 -16.32 -44.80 17.27
CA GLU A 988 -17.26 -45.20 18.32
C GLU A 988 -18.01 -43.99 18.92
N GLY A 989 -17.33 -42.86 19.13
CA GLY A 989 -17.98 -41.61 19.55
C GLY A 989 -18.97 -41.13 18.49
N CYS A 990 -18.56 -41.14 17.21
CA CYS A 990 -19.44 -40.76 16.10
C CYS A 990 -20.68 -41.68 16.00
N LEU A 991 -20.51 -42.99 16.16
CA LEU A 991 -21.62 -43.95 16.20
C LEU A 991 -22.54 -43.73 17.41
N ALA A 992 -21.98 -43.38 18.57
CA ALA A 992 -22.76 -43.09 19.77
C ALA A 992 -23.66 -41.87 19.56
N GLU A 993 -23.14 -40.79 18.97
CA GLU A 993 -23.92 -39.60 18.60
C GLU A 993 -25.09 -39.95 17.66
N ILE A 994 -24.84 -40.70 16.58
CA ILE A 994 -25.89 -41.14 15.63
C ILE A 994 -26.95 -42.00 16.33
N ARG A 995 -26.54 -42.94 17.19
CA ARG A 995 -27.46 -43.83 17.90
C ARG A 995 -28.32 -43.07 18.91
N GLU A 996 -27.76 -42.09 19.61
CA GLU A 996 -28.51 -41.21 20.50
C GLU A 996 -29.54 -40.39 19.71
N GLY A 997 -29.12 -39.73 18.62
CA GLY A 997 -30.02 -38.96 17.77
C GLY A 997 -31.14 -39.83 17.18
N ARG A 998 -30.82 -41.04 16.71
CA ARG A 998 -31.82 -42.01 16.22
C ARG A 998 -32.85 -42.37 17.30
N ALA A 999 -32.41 -42.64 18.53
CA ALA A 999 -33.32 -42.98 19.62
C ALA A 999 -34.28 -41.82 19.92
N GLN A 1000 -33.77 -40.58 19.95
CA GLN A 1000 -34.57 -39.38 20.15
C GLN A 1000 -35.59 -39.18 19.01
N LEU A 1001 -35.16 -39.30 17.75
CA LEU A 1001 -36.04 -39.18 16.57
C LEU A 1001 -37.15 -40.25 16.59
N ALA A 1002 -36.83 -41.47 17.02
CA ALA A 1002 -37.81 -42.55 17.14
C ALA A 1002 -38.86 -42.28 18.23
N GLU A 1003 -38.46 -41.74 19.38
CA GLU A 1003 -39.37 -41.33 20.45
C GLU A 1003 -40.32 -40.21 20.01
N MET A 1004 -39.84 -39.30 19.17
CA MET A 1004 -40.62 -38.19 18.61
C MET A 1004 -41.44 -38.57 17.38
N GLY A 1005 -41.28 -39.79 16.84
CA GLY A 1005 -42.02 -40.28 15.68
C GLY A 1005 -41.55 -39.73 14.33
N ASP A 1006 -40.33 -39.19 14.24
CA ASP A 1006 -39.74 -38.75 12.98
C ASP A 1006 -39.19 -39.94 12.19
N VAL A 1007 -40.04 -40.53 11.35
CA VAL A 1007 -39.72 -41.70 10.54
C VAL A 1007 -38.58 -41.40 9.56
N GLN A 1008 -38.55 -40.21 8.95
CA GLN A 1008 -37.52 -39.85 7.97
C GLN A 1008 -36.17 -39.66 8.65
N GLY A 1009 -36.13 -38.94 9.78
CA GLY A 1009 -34.92 -38.76 10.58
C GLY A 1009 -34.34 -40.09 11.06
N VAL A 1010 -35.18 -41.03 11.49
CA VAL A 1010 -34.74 -42.40 11.88
C VAL A 1010 -34.09 -43.13 10.71
N MET A 1011 -34.68 -43.09 9.51
CA MET A 1011 -34.12 -43.74 8.32
C MET A 1011 -32.77 -43.12 7.92
N THR A 1012 -32.64 -41.80 7.98
CA THR A 1012 -31.35 -41.11 7.76
C THR A 1012 -30.30 -41.55 8.77
N ALA A 1013 -30.65 -41.59 10.06
CA ALA A 1013 -29.74 -42.01 11.11
C ALA A 1013 -29.29 -43.48 10.95
N GLN A 1014 -30.20 -44.38 10.58
CA GLN A 1014 -29.87 -45.79 10.30
C GLN A 1014 -28.94 -45.93 9.09
N THR A 1015 -29.16 -45.12 8.05
CA THR A 1015 -28.31 -45.09 6.86
C THR A 1015 -26.89 -44.65 7.22
N PHE A 1016 -26.75 -43.56 7.97
CA PHE A 1016 -25.43 -43.07 8.39
C PHE A 1016 -24.75 -44.01 9.39
N GLU A 1017 -25.49 -44.66 10.30
CA GLU A 1017 -24.93 -45.72 11.15
C GLU A 1017 -24.31 -46.85 10.30
N ALA A 1018 -25.02 -47.30 9.26
CA ALA A 1018 -24.52 -48.35 8.37
C ALA A 1018 -23.31 -47.92 7.51
N VAL A 1019 -23.24 -46.63 7.12
CA VAL A 1019 -22.06 -46.04 6.46
C VAL A 1019 -20.87 -45.92 7.42
N LEU A 1020 -21.07 -45.60 8.69
CA LEU A 1020 -19.98 -45.57 9.66
C LEU A 1020 -19.42 -46.98 9.93
N LEU A 1021 -20.26 -48.01 9.97
CA LEU A 1021 -19.82 -49.40 10.02
C LEU A 1021 -18.99 -49.79 8.80
N TRP A 1022 -19.31 -49.23 7.62
CA TRP A 1022 -18.47 -49.37 6.42
C TRP A 1022 -17.09 -48.74 6.62
N TYR A 1023 -17.02 -47.51 7.17
CA TYR A 1023 -15.75 -46.86 7.50
C TYR A 1023 -14.91 -47.67 8.50
N GLN A 1024 -15.55 -48.31 9.49
CA GLN A 1024 -14.91 -49.23 10.43
C GLN A 1024 -14.52 -50.60 9.83
N ARG A 1025 -14.87 -50.87 8.57
CA ARG A 1025 -14.68 -52.16 7.87
C ARG A 1025 -15.45 -53.33 8.49
N ASP A 1026 -16.50 -53.08 9.27
CA ASP A 1026 -17.48 -54.10 9.66
C ASP A 1026 -18.50 -54.29 8.53
N PHE A 1027 -18.04 -54.92 7.45
CA PHE A 1027 -18.84 -55.11 6.24
C PHE A 1027 -20.07 -55.98 6.49
N GLU A 1028 -20.00 -56.96 7.40
CA GLU A 1028 -21.14 -57.83 7.70
C GLU A 1028 -22.29 -57.03 8.33
N ALA A 1029 -21.98 -56.18 9.32
CA ALA A 1029 -22.98 -55.32 9.94
C ALA A 1029 -23.45 -54.21 9.00
N SER A 1030 -22.53 -53.63 8.22
CA SER A 1030 -22.85 -52.59 7.23
C SER A 1030 -23.78 -53.12 6.12
N ILE A 1031 -23.51 -54.30 5.53
CA ILE A 1031 -24.36 -54.92 4.51
C ILE A 1031 -25.78 -55.13 5.03
N ARG A 1032 -25.93 -55.66 6.25
CA ARG A 1032 -27.27 -55.84 6.87
C ARG A 1032 -28.00 -54.50 6.99
N GLY A 1033 -27.36 -53.51 7.58
CA GLY A 1033 -27.94 -52.18 7.79
C GLY A 1033 -28.32 -51.49 6.48
N LEU A 1034 -27.39 -51.46 5.51
CA LEU A 1034 -27.60 -50.84 4.19
C LEU A 1034 -28.71 -51.56 3.40
N THR A 1035 -28.81 -52.89 3.47
CA THR A 1035 -29.87 -53.65 2.77
C THR A 1035 -31.25 -53.37 3.36
N GLU A 1036 -31.36 -53.31 4.69
CA GLU A 1036 -32.59 -52.95 5.39
C GLU A 1036 -33.01 -51.51 5.07
N CYS A 1037 -32.07 -50.56 5.14
CA CYS A 1037 -32.31 -49.16 4.80
C CYS A 1037 -32.73 -48.99 3.34
N GLN A 1038 -32.04 -49.67 2.41
CA GLN A 1038 -32.34 -49.61 0.98
C GLN A 1038 -33.75 -50.14 0.69
N SER A 1039 -34.18 -51.23 1.35
CA SER A 1039 -35.55 -51.74 1.20
C SER A 1039 -36.58 -50.72 1.72
N ALA A 1040 -36.35 -50.16 2.91
CA ALA A 1040 -37.24 -49.18 3.51
C ALA A 1040 -37.38 -47.91 2.64
N GLN A 1041 -36.27 -47.42 2.07
CA GLN A 1041 -36.24 -46.27 1.19
C GLN A 1041 -37.02 -46.51 -0.12
N ARG A 1042 -36.95 -47.72 -0.68
CA ARG A 1042 -37.77 -48.12 -1.84
C ARG A 1042 -39.26 -48.13 -1.51
N ASP A 1043 -39.63 -48.65 -0.34
CA ASP A 1043 -41.03 -48.74 0.08
C ASP A 1043 -41.68 -47.36 0.24
N VAL A 1044 -40.91 -46.35 0.66
CA VAL A 1044 -41.37 -44.95 0.76
C VAL A 1044 -41.11 -44.11 -0.50
N GLY A 1045 -40.49 -44.68 -1.52
CA GLY A 1045 -40.21 -44.00 -2.80
C GLY A 1045 -39.09 -42.96 -2.74
N PHE A 1046 -38.19 -43.02 -1.75
CA PHE A 1046 -37.05 -42.11 -1.64
C PHE A 1046 -35.86 -42.62 -2.46
N GLU A 1047 -35.87 -42.30 -3.76
CA GLU A 1047 -34.91 -42.86 -4.75
C GLU A 1047 -33.45 -42.51 -4.45
N TRP A 1048 -33.17 -41.31 -3.93
CA TRP A 1048 -31.81 -40.90 -3.58
C TRP A 1048 -31.20 -41.83 -2.53
N GLY A 1049 -31.95 -42.14 -1.48
CA GLY A 1049 -31.52 -43.09 -0.45
C GLY A 1049 -31.20 -44.47 -1.03
N ASP A 1050 -32.07 -45.01 -1.91
CA ASP A 1050 -31.86 -46.33 -2.54
C ASP A 1050 -30.50 -46.37 -3.26
N ALA A 1051 -30.24 -45.32 -4.06
CA ALA A 1051 -28.99 -45.19 -4.79
C ALA A 1051 -27.78 -44.99 -3.88
N PHE A 1052 -27.91 -44.18 -2.83
CA PHE A 1052 -26.85 -43.94 -1.85
C PHE A 1052 -26.47 -45.23 -1.12
N CYS A 1053 -27.44 -46.01 -0.63
CA CYS A 1053 -27.16 -47.34 -0.06
C CYS A 1053 -26.52 -48.28 -1.09
N GLY A 1054 -26.97 -48.23 -2.34
CA GLY A 1054 -26.43 -49.01 -3.45
C GLY A 1054 -24.95 -48.70 -3.74
N PHE A 1055 -24.54 -47.44 -3.63
CA PHE A 1055 -23.14 -47.04 -3.79
C PHE A 1055 -22.22 -47.72 -2.76
N PHE A 1056 -22.63 -47.72 -1.48
CA PHE A 1056 -21.84 -48.35 -0.42
C PHE A 1056 -21.85 -49.89 -0.52
N LEU A 1057 -23.00 -50.50 -0.83
CA LEU A 1057 -23.07 -51.96 -1.08
C LEU A 1057 -22.16 -52.39 -2.24
N GLY A 1058 -22.14 -51.61 -3.32
CA GLY A 1058 -21.23 -51.85 -4.44
C GLY A 1058 -19.75 -51.65 -4.08
N SER A 1059 -19.46 -50.65 -3.25
CA SER A 1059 -18.10 -50.42 -2.72
C SER A 1059 -17.64 -51.57 -1.82
N ILE A 1060 -18.53 -52.15 -1.00
CA ILE A 1060 -18.22 -53.34 -0.18
C ILE A 1060 -17.93 -54.54 -1.07
N ALA A 1061 -18.79 -54.82 -2.06
CA ALA A 1061 -18.59 -55.93 -2.98
C ALA A 1061 -17.26 -55.82 -3.73
N TRP A 1062 -16.83 -54.60 -4.10
CA TRP A 1062 -15.51 -54.35 -4.66
C TRP A 1062 -14.38 -54.69 -3.66
N PHE A 1063 -14.47 -54.26 -2.41
CA PHE A 1063 -13.49 -54.62 -1.37
C PHE A 1063 -13.41 -56.13 -1.09
N GLU A 1064 -14.51 -56.86 -1.25
CA GLU A 1064 -14.54 -58.32 -1.13
C GLU A 1064 -14.06 -59.04 -2.40
N GLY A 1065 -13.77 -58.29 -3.48
CA GLY A 1065 -13.32 -58.81 -4.78
C GLY A 1065 -14.44 -59.36 -5.66
N ASP A 1066 -15.71 -59.18 -5.30
CA ASP A 1066 -16.87 -59.54 -6.12
C ASP A 1066 -17.21 -58.39 -7.09
N ASN A 1067 -16.37 -58.23 -8.11
CA ASN A 1067 -16.55 -57.21 -9.14
C ASN A 1067 -17.90 -57.32 -9.87
N LYS A 1068 -18.53 -58.50 -9.91
CA LYS A 1068 -19.83 -58.67 -10.57
C LYS A 1068 -20.94 -58.00 -9.76
N GLN A 1069 -21.02 -58.29 -8.46
CA GLN A 1069 -22.00 -57.62 -7.59
C GLN A 1069 -21.69 -56.13 -7.45
N ALA A 1070 -20.41 -55.75 -7.39
CA ALA A 1070 -20.00 -54.35 -7.36
C ALA A 1070 -20.53 -53.57 -8.56
N LEU A 1071 -20.35 -54.09 -9.78
CA LEU A 1071 -20.86 -53.48 -11.01
C LEU A 1071 -22.39 -53.40 -11.02
N GLU A 1072 -23.10 -54.43 -10.54
CA GLU A 1072 -24.57 -54.43 -10.52
C GLU A 1072 -25.12 -53.32 -9.60
N HIS A 1073 -24.56 -53.19 -8.39
CA HIS A 1073 -24.94 -52.16 -7.44
C HIS A 1073 -24.56 -50.75 -7.91
N LEU A 1074 -23.32 -50.55 -8.38
CA LEU A 1074 -22.82 -49.24 -8.79
C LEU A 1074 -23.48 -48.72 -10.07
N ASN A 1075 -23.73 -49.58 -11.08
CA ASN A 1075 -24.42 -49.14 -12.30
C ASN A 1075 -25.87 -48.72 -12.01
N ARG A 1076 -26.58 -49.47 -11.17
CA ARG A 1076 -27.94 -49.10 -10.77
C ARG A 1076 -27.94 -47.80 -9.97
N SER A 1077 -27.01 -47.64 -9.04
CA SER A 1077 -26.85 -46.39 -8.27
C SER A 1077 -26.57 -45.21 -9.22
N LEU A 1078 -25.60 -45.35 -10.12
CA LEU A 1078 -25.24 -44.33 -11.12
C LEU A 1078 -26.43 -43.95 -12.02
N GLU A 1079 -27.23 -44.92 -12.47
CA GLU A 1079 -28.43 -44.65 -13.28
C GLU A 1079 -29.44 -43.78 -12.53
N ILE A 1080 -29.72 -44.11 -11.27
CA ILE A 1080 -30.65 -43.35 -10.44
C ILE A 1080 -30.09 -41.95 -10.16
N LEU A 1081 -28.82 -41.84 -9.77
CA LEU A 1081 -28.18 -40.57 -9.43
C LEU A 1081 -28.09 -39.63 -10.64
N ARG A 1082 -27.77 -40.15 -11.84
CA ARG A 1082 -27.80 -39.36 -13.09
C ARG A 1082 -29.21 -38.86 -13.42
N ARG A 1083 -30.25 -39.67 -13.15
CA ARG A 1083 -31.65 -39.26 -13.35
C ARG A 1083 -32.07 -38.17 -12.36
N LEU A 1084 -31.63 -38.28 -11.10
CA LEU A 1084 -31.88 -37.28 -10.06
C LEU A 1084 -31.04 -36.01 -10.25
N GLY A 1085 -29.93 -36.10 -10.98
CA GLY A 1085 -29.01 -34.99 -11.20
C GLY A 1085 -28.06 -34.74 -10.03
N ASP A 1086 -27.84 -35.73 -9.14
CA ASP A 1086 -26.86 -35.60 -8.04
C ASP A 1086 -25.44 -35.78 -8.58
N ILE A 1087 -24.80 -34.67 -8.90
CA ILE A 1087 -23.49 -34.64 -9.54
C ILE A 1087 -22.42 -35.25 -8.62
N THR A 1088 -22.51 -35.01 -7.30
CA THR A 1088 -21.53 -35.45 -6.31
C THR A 1088 -21.49 -36.97 -6.24
N MET A 1089 -22.64 -37.60 -6.04
CA MET A 1089 -22.70 -39.05 -5.95
C MET A 1089 -22.48 -39.73 -7.31
N VAL A 1090 -22.81 -39.08 -8.44
CA VAL A 1090 -22.40 -39.54 -9.78
C VAL A 1090 -20.89 -39.61 -9.89
N ALA A 1091 -20.17 -38.55 -9.51
CA ALA A 1091 -18.72 -38.52 -9.56
C ALA A 1091 -18.09 -39.62 -8.69
N TRP A 1092 -18.56 -39.79 -7.45
CA TRP A 1092 -18.11 -40.87 -6.56
C TRP A 1092 -18.39 -42.27 -7.13
N ALA A 1093 -19.56 -42.50 -7.75
CA ALA A 1093 -19.88 -43.77 -8.38
C ALA A 1093 -18.99 -44.06 -9.61
N LEU A 1094 -18.70 -43.04 -10.43
CA LEU A 1094 -17.78 -43.15 -11.57
C LEU A 1094 -16.36 -43.49 -11.11
N LEU A 1095 -15.87 -42.84 -10.05
CA LEU A 1095 -14.58 -43.16 -9.44
C LEU A 1095 -14.49 -44.64 -9.03
N ARG A 1096 -15.55 -45.18 -8.41
CA ARG A 1096 -15.60 -46.60 -8.02
C ARG A 1096 -15.64 -47.54 -9.23
N LEU A 1097 -16.40 -47.20 -10.27
CA LEU A 1097 -16.42 -47.95 -11.52
C LEU A 1097 -15.05 -47.93 -12.24
N ALA A 1098 -14.35 -46.80 -12.18
CA ALA A 1098 -12.99 -46.66 -12.69
C ALA A 1098 -12.04 -47.61 -11.96
N ASN A 1099 -12.10 -47.67 -10.62
CA ASN A 1099 -11.30 -48.61 -9.82
C ASN A 1099 -11.56 -50.07 -10.20
N ILE A 1100 -12.82 -50.47 -10.37
CA ILE A 1100 -13.16 -51.84 -10.81
C ILE A 1100 -12.63 -52.12 -12.22
N SER A 1101 -12.70 -51.14 -13.11
CA SER A 1101 -12.19 -51.23 -14.48
C SER A 1101 -10.65 -51.37 -14.49
N MET A 1102 -9.95 -50.69 -13.59
CA MET A 1102 -8.51 -50.87 -13.37
C MET A 1102 -8.18 -52.29 -12.92
N ASP A 1103 -8.89 -52.83 -11.92
CA ASP A 1103 -8.64 -54.17 -11.36
C ASP A 1103 -8.94 -55.29 -12.37
N THR A 1104 -9.89 -55.05 -13.28
CA THR A 1104 -10.25 -56.01 -14.34
C THR A 1104 -9.42 -55.86 -15.62
N GLY A 1105 -8.53 -54.86 -15.67
CA GLY A 1105 -7.62 -54.61 -16.80
C GLY A 1105 -8.24 -53.82 -17.96
N ALA A 1106 -9.44 -53.26 -17.79
CA ALA A 1106 -10.10 -52.39 -18.76
C ALA A 1106 -9.59 -50.94 -18.64
N HIS A 1107 -8.29 -50.73 -18.90
CA HIS A 1107 -7.61 -49.45 -18.61
C HIS A 1107 -8.12 -48.24 -19.41
N GLU A 1108 -8.65 -48.42 -20.63
CA GLU A 1108 -9.22 -47.31 -21.40
C GLU A 1108 -10.56 -46.84 -20.81
N GLU A 1109 -11.40 -47.79 -20.42
CA GLU A 1109 -12.68 -47.52 -19.75
C GLU A 1109 -12.45 -46.89 -18.37
N ALA A 1110 -11.46 -47.38 -17.62
CA ALA A 1110 -11.06 -46.80 -16.35
C ALA A 1110 -10.67 -45.31 -16.47
N ILE A 1111 -9.83 -44.96 -17.45
CA ILE A 1111 -9.44 -43.56 -17.67
C ILE A 1111 -10.65 -42.71 -18.02
N SER A 1112 -11.54 -43.19 -18.90
CA SER A 1112 -12.76 -42.44 -19.25
C SER A 1112 -13.61 -42.14 -18.01
N PHE A 1113 -13.74 -43.08 -17.09
CA PHE A 1113 -14.50 -42.86 -15.84
C PHE A 1113 -13.76 -41.95 -14.87
N TYR A 1114 -12.43 -42.06 -14.75
CA TYR A 1114 -11.67 -41.12 -13.92
C TYR A 1114 -11.72 -39.69 -14.46
N ASP A 1115 -11.61 -39.49 -15.77
CA ASP A 1115 -11.70 -38.17 -16.41
C ASP A 1115 -13.08 -37.55 -16.19
N GLU A 1116 -14.16 -38.31 -16.41
CA GLU A 1116 -15.52 -37.82 -16.15
C GLU A 1116 -15.69 -37.49 -14.66
N SER A 1117 -15.26 -38.37 -13.75
CA SER A 1117 -15.29 -38.11 -12.32
C SER A 1117 -14.50 -36.85 -11.94
N MET A 1118 -13.28 -36.69 -12.47
CA MET A 1118 -12.40 -35.56 -12.17
C MET A 1118 -13.04 -34.23 -12.56
N LEU A 1119 -13.66 -34.17 -13.75
CA LEU A 1119 -14.37 -32.98 -14.22
C LEU A 1119 -15.53 -32.61 -13.29
N LEU A 1120 -16.36 -33.59 -12.91
CA LEU A 1120 -17.50 -33.36 -12.02
C LEU A 1120 -17.05 -32.96 -10.60
N MET A 1121 -16.02 -33.59 -10.05
CA MET A 1121 -15.44 -33.21 -8.75
C MET A 1121 -14.89 -31.78 -8.77
N GLY A 1122 -14.25 -31.38 -9.88
CA GLY A 1122 -13.79 -30.02 -10.09
C GLY A 1122 -14.93 -29.00 -10.15
N GLU A 1123 -16.04 -29.34 -10.82
CA GLU A 1123 -17.23 -28.49 -10.92
C GLU A 1123 -17.91 -28.27 -9.55
N ILE A 1124 -17.96 -29.30 -8.72
CA ILE A 1124 -18.56 -29.26 -7.37
C ILE A 1124 -17.61 -28.63 -6.35
N GLY A 1125 -16.30 -28.65 -6.61
CA GLY A 1125 -15.26 -28.22 -5.67
C GLY A 1125 -14.91 -29.28 -4.61
N ASP A 1126 -15.13 -30.57 -4.89
CA ASP A 1126 -14.70 -31.68 -4.03
C ASP A 1126 -13.23 -32.03 -4.31
N LEU A 1127 -12.31 -31.33 -3.63
CA LEU A 1127 -10.86 -31.54 -3.78
C LEU A 1127 -10.42 -32.94 -3.35
N HIS A 1128 -11.14 -33.58 -2.42
CA HIS A 1128 -10.83 -34.93 -1.98
C HIS A 1128 -11.13 -35.96 -3.07
N GLY A 1129 -12.33 -35.89 -3.66
CA GLY A 1129 -12.73 -36.68 -4.81
C GLY A 1129 -11.83 -36.41 -6.02
N LEU A 1130 -11.46 -35.16 -6.26
CA LEU A 1130 -10.53 -34.76 -7.32
C LEU A 1130 -9.16 -35.42 -7.16
N GLY A 1131 -8.59 -35.35 -5.96
CA GLY A 1131 -7.31 -35.99 -5.64
C GLY A 1131 -7.37 -37.51 -5.78
N ALA A 1132 -8.49 -38.15 -5.43
CA ALA A 1132 -8.68 -39.58 -5.61
C ALA A 1132 -8.79 -40.00 -7.09
N ALA A 1133 -9.48 -39.20 -7.92
CA ALA A 1133 -9.56 -39.43 -9.36
C ALA A 1133 -8.19 -39.25 -10.04
N LEU A 1134 -7.46 -38.19 -9.69
CA LEU A 1134 -6.09 -37.95 -10.18
C LEU A 1134 -5.13 -39.08 -9.76
N LEU A 1135 -5.27 -39.61 -8.55
CA LEU A 1135 -4.48 -40.76 -8.10
C LEU A 1135 -4.71 -41.97 -9.02
N GLY A 1136 -5.96 -42.24 -9.39
CA GLY A 1136 -6.34 -43.27 -10.36
C GLY A 1136 -5.73 -43.05 -11.75
N LEU A 1137 -5.82 -41.83 -12.28
CA LEU A 1137 -5.23 -41.44 -13.57
C LEU A 1137 -3.71 -41.59 -13.58
N GLY A 1138 -3.03 -41.15 -12.52
CA GLY A 1138 -1.59 -41.27 -12.37
C GLY A 1138 -1.12 -42.72 -12.37
N MET A 1139 -1.88 -43.63 -11.74
CA MET A 1139 -1.61 -45.07 -11.83
C MET A 1139 -1.86 -45.65 -13.22
N ALA A 1140 -2.90 -45.19 -13.91
CA ALA A 1140 -3.17 -45.63 -15.28
C ALA A 1140 -2.04 -45.20 -16.25
N ALA A 1141 -1.56 -43.96 -16.15
CA ALA A 1141 -0.40 -43.46 -16.89
C ALA A 1141 0.87 -44.27 -16.56
N HIS A 1142 1.08 -44.61 -15.29
CA HIS A 1142 2.20 -45.46 -14.87
C HIS A 1142 2.16 -46.85 -15.53
N ILE A 1143 0.99 -47.51 -15.54
CA ILE A 1143 0.81 -48.83 -16.16
C ILE A 1143 1.06 -48.79 -17.67
N ARG A 1144 0.78 -47.65 -18.33
CA ARG A 1144 1.05 -47.43 -19.76
C ARG A 1144 2.52 -47.10 -20.07
N GLY A 1145 3.34 -46.83 -19.06
CA GLY A 1145 4.75 -46.49 -19.20
C GLY A 1145 5.03 -44.99 -19.42
N GLU A 1146 4.05 -44.12 -19.17
CA GLU A 1146 4.11 -42.67 -19.32
C GLU A 1146 4.63 -42.03 -18.01
N ALA A 1147 5.93 -42.19 -17.74
CA ALA A 1147 6.51 -41.86 -16.44
C ALA A 1147 6.43 -40.37 -16.05
N GLU A 1148 6.72 -39.46 -16.97
CA GLU A 1148 6.68 -38.00 -16.71
C GLU A 1148 5.25 -37.52 -16.44
N GLU A 1149 4.27 -38.03 -17.19
CA GLU A 1149 2.85 -37.69 -17.03
C GLU A 1149 2.29 -38.25 -15.71
N ALA A 1150 2.65 -39.49 -15.37
CA ALA A 1150 2.31 -40.08 -14.09
C ALA A 1150 2.86 -39.26 -12.91
N GLU A 1151 4.09 -38.73 -13.02
CA GLU A 1151 4.69 -37.87 -11.98
C GLU A 1151 3.86 -36.62 -11.71
N GLN A 1152 3.51 -35.92 -12.78
CA GLN A 1152 2.80 -34.66 -12.71
C GLN A 1152 1.40 -34.86 -12.11
N ILE A 1153 0.69 -35.88 -12.59
CA ILE A 1153 -0.66 -36.21 -12.13
C ILE A 1153 -0.64 -36.67 -10.66
N LEU A 1154 0.31 -37.54 -10.27
CA LEU A 1154 0.40 -38.03 -8.88
C LEU A 1154 0.82 -36.93 -7.90
N THR A 1155 1.64 -35.97 -8.33
CA THR A 1155 1.97 -34.79 -7.53
C THR A 1155 0.74 -33.93 -7.29
N ASN A 1156 -0.06 -33.67 -8.34
CA ASN A 1156 -1.32 -32.95 -8.22
C ASN A 1156 -2.33 -33.71 -7.33
N ALA A 1157 -2.40 -35.04 -7.47
CA ALA A 1157 -3.22 -35.89 -6.60
C ALA A 1157 -2.80 -35.73 -5.13
N GLN A 1158 -1.49 -35.74 -4.84
CA GLN A 1158 -0.98 -35.56 -3.48
C GLN A 1158 -1.35 -34.19 -2.90
N THR A 1159 -1.18 -33.11 -3.67
CA THR A 1159 -1.58 -31.76 -3.25
C THR A 1159 -3.07 -31.71 -2.93
N ASN A 1160 -3.92 -32.15 -3.86
CA ASN A 1160 -5.37 -32.16 -3.66
C ASN A 1160 -5.83 -33.08 -2.53
N LEU A 1161 -5.18 -34.22 -2.30
CA LEU A 1161 -5.51 -35.12 -1.19
C LEU A 1161 -5.10 -34.53 0.17
N ARG A 1162 -3.93 -33.88 0.25
CA ARG A 1162 -3.47 -33.15 1.46
C ARG A 1162 -4.36 -31.94 1.73
N GLU A 1163 -4.70 -31.23 0.66
CA GLU A 1163 -5.68 -30.14 0.63
C GLU A 1163 -7.12 -30.66 0.55
N GLY A 1164 -7.38 -31.95 0.72
CA GLY A 1164 -8.71 -32.52 0.84
C GLY A 1164 -8.96 -32.93 2.28
N SER A 1165 -7.98 -33.57 2.92
CA SER A 1165 -8.04 -34.14 4.26
C SER A 1165 -7.84 -33.13 5.42
N GLY A 1166 -8.07 -31.84 5.20
CA GLY A 1166 -7.82 -30.81 6.23
C GLY A 1166 -6.35 -30.68 6.69
N GLY A 1167 -5.37 -31.16 5.92
CA GLY A 1167 -3.96 -31.17 6.33
C GLY A 1167 -3.57 -32.31 7.29
N GLN A 1168 -4.52 -33.19 7.64
CA GLN A 1168 -4.27 -34.43 8.39
C GLN A 1168 -3.87 -35.57 7.42
N GLY A 1169 -3.17 -36.58 7.92
CA GLY A 1169 -2.38 -37.56 7.13
C GLY A 1169 -3.05 -38.20 5.91
N ILE A 1170 -2.24 -38.47 4.88
CA ILE A 1170 -2.60 -39.01 3.54
C ILE A 1170 -3.06 -40.48 3.60
N SER A 1171 -2.94 -41.13 4.77
CA SER A 1171 -3.17 -42.56 4.98
C SER A 1171 -4.60 -43.02 4.70
N TRP A 1172 -5.58 -42.23 5.10
CA TRP A 1172 -6.98 -42.61 4.98
C TRP A 1172 -7.51 -42.44 3.54
N PRO A 1173 -7.23 -41.33 2.82
CA PRO A 1173 -7.55 -41.20 1.40
C PRO A 1173 -6.98 -42.31 0.50
N ILE A 1174 -5.73 -42.71 0.74
CA ILE A 1174 -5.09 -43.80 0.00
C ILE A 1174 -5.75 -45.15 0.33
N SER A 1175 -6.18 -45.38 1.58
CA SER A 1175 -6.91 -46.60 1.98
C SER A 1175 -8.32 -46.71 1.37
N ASN A 1176 -8.95 -45.58 1.00
CA ASN A 1176 -10.24 -45.55 0.33
C ASN A 1176 -10.14 -45.55 -1.20
N ALA A 1177 -9.00 -45.12 -1.77
CA ALA A 1177 -8.77 -45.13 -3.20
C ALA A 1177 -8.25 -46.48 -3.74
N LEU A 1178 -7.53 -47.28 -2.94
CA LEU A 1178 -6.60 -48.28 -3.51
C LEU A 1178 -6.53 -49.70 -2.92
N VAL A 1179 -7.39 -50.12 -2.00
CA VAL A 1179 -7.18 -51.42 -1.33
C VAL A 1179 -7.75 -52.60 -2.13
N ASP A 1180 -7.09 -52.94 -3.24
CA ASP A 1180 -6.62 -54.33 -3.41
C ASP A 1180 -5.13 -54.33 -3.03
N THR A 1181 -4.76 -55.24 -2.12
CA THR A 1181 -3.38 -55.53 -1.71
C THR A 1181 -2.37 -55.64 -2.88
N ARG A 1182 -2.83 -55.92 -4.12
CA ARG A 1182 -1.96 -56.01 -5.31
C ARG A 1182 -1.57 -54.64 -5.90
N THR A 1183 -2.43 -53.64 -5.81
CA THR A 1183 -2.18 -52.28 -6.32
C THR A 1183 -1.30 -51.50 -5.36
N TYR A 1184 -1.32 -51.84 -4.06
CA TYR A 1184 -0.39 -51.30 -3.05
C TYR A 1184 1.06 -51.72 -3.32
N ASP A 1185 1.31 -52.96 -3.76
CA ASP A 1185 2.64 -53.42 -4.18
C ASP A 1185 3.13 -52.74 -5.46
N GLN A 1186 2.23 -52.41 -6.40
CA GLN A 1186 2.54 -51.64 -7.61
C GLN A 1186 2.81 -50.16 -7.29
N LEU A 1187 2.08 -49.57 -6.34
CA LEU A 1187 2.35 -48.23 -5.82
C LEU A 1187 3.72 -48.20 -5.12
N ILE A 1188 4.05 -49.22 -4.33
CA ILE A 1188 5.38 -49.41 -3.73
C ILE A 1188 6.45 -49.62 -4.81
N GLU A 1189 6.19 -50.35 -5.89
CA GLU A 1189 7.16 -50.57 -6.97
C GLU A 1189 7.42 -49.29 -7.79
N ALA A 1190 6.35 -48.54 -8.12
CA ALA A 1190 6.44 -47.21 -8.74
C ALA A 1190 7.19 -46.23 -7.83
N THR A 1191 6.91 -46.25 -6.52
CA THR A 1191 7.53 -45.40 -5.52
C THR A 1191 8.98 -45.79 -5.25
N ASN A 1192 9.33 -47.08 -5.25
CA ASN A 1192 10.72 -47.56 -5.11
C ASN A 1192 11.58 -47.14 -6.32
N ARG A 1193 11.00 -46.99 -7.51
CA ARG A 1193 11.70 -46.42 -8.69
C ARG A 1193 11.88 -44.90 -8.56
N TYR A 1194 10.91 -44.20 -7.97
CA TYR A 1194 11.00 -42.77 -7.61
C TYR A 1194 11.93 -42.46 -6.43
N GLN A 1195 12.08 -43.38 -5.49
CA GLN A 1195 12.95 -43.25 -4.31
C GLN A 1195 14.43 -43.08 -4.68
N ALA A 1196 14.83 -43.54 -5.87
CA ALA A 1196 16.17 -43.37 -6.41
C ALA A 1196 16.48 -41.92 -6.84
N SER A 1197 15.48 -41.04 -7.03
CA SER A 1197 15.69 -39.66 -7.49
C SER A 1197 15.74 -38.61 -6.37
N LEU A 1198 15.18 -38.88 -5.17
CA LEU A 1198 15.00 -37.86 -4.11
C LEU A 1198 15.72 -38.13 -2.77
N ASN A 1199 16.49 -39.21 -2.61
CA ASN A 1199 17.36 -39.44 -1.43
C ASN A 1199 16.65 -39.38 -0.04
N LEU A 1200 15.36 -39.70 0.05
CA LEU A 1200 14.64 -39.81 1.34
C LEU A 1200 14.58 -41.27 1.84
N PRO A 1201 14.88 -41.53 3.13
CA PRO A 1201 14.93 -42.88 3.67
C PRO A 1201 13.51 -43.50 3.84
N PRO A 1202 13.34 -44.83 3.59
CA PRO A 1202 12.04 -45.51 3.48
C PRO A 1202 11.12 -45.37 4.70
N ASP A 1203 11.72 -45.29 5.88
CA ASP A 1203 11.10 -45.19 7.19
C ASP A 1203 10.48 -43.81 7.47
N GLN A 1204 10.96 -42.75 6.81
CA GLN A 1204 10.36 -41.42 6.91
C GLN A 1204 9.12 -41.27 6.04
N TRP A 1205 9.10 -41.88 4.84
CA TRP A 1205 7.96 -41.79 3.94
C TRP A 1205 6.82 -42.72 4.35
N ALA A 1206 7.12 -43.95 4.80
CA ALA A 1206 6.12 -44.85 5.36
C ALA A 1206 5.38 -44.22 6.56
N LYS A 1207 6.09 -43.47 7.41
CA LYS A 1207 5.50 -42.67 8.50
C LYS A 1207 4.70 -41.45 8.02
N MET A 1208 5.02 -40.92 6.83
CA MET A 1208 4.35 -39.75 6.25
C MET A 1208 3.03 -40.14 5.55
N VAL A 1209 2.94 -41.38 5.07
CA VAL A 1209 1.82 -41.90 4.28
C VAL A 1209 0.94 -42.86 5.08
N CYS A 1210 1.42 -43.46 6.16
CA CYS A 1210 0.65 -44.39 6.97
C CYS A 1210 0.89 -44.12 8.46
N SER A 1211 -0.12 -43.58 9.15
CA SER A 1211 -0.05 -43.38 10.61
C SER A 1211 -0.10 -44.71 11.38
N ASP A 1212 -0.41 -45.82 10.71
CA ASP A 1212 -0.66 -47.14 11.30
C ASP A 1212 0.31 -48.23 10.79
N CYS A 1213 1.54 -47.84 10.44
CA CYS A 1213 2.59 -48.77 10.01
C CYS A 1213 2.84 -49.91 11.01
N GLU A 1214 2.64 -49.68 12.32
CA GLU A 1214 2.88 -50.68 13.36
C GLU A 1214 1.84 -51.81 13.35
N ALA A 1215 0.57 -51.51 13.07
CA ALA A 1215 -0.48 -52.54 12.93
C ALA A 1215 -0.25 -53.45 11.71
N TRP A 1216 0.37 -52.93 10.65
CA TRP A 1216 0.77 -53.70 9.47
C TRP A 1216 1.99 -54.59 9.71
N PHE A 1217 3.04 -54.08 10.38
CA PHE A 1217 4.20 -54.91 10.76
C PHE A 1217 3.82 -56.03 11.73
N ALA A 1218 2.82 -55.82 12.58
CA ALA A 1218 2.33 -56.83 13.52
C ALA A 1218 1.49 -57.94 12.88
N ARG A 1219 0.99 -57.75 11.64
CA ARG A 1219 0.21 -58.75 10.89
C ARG A 1219 1.04 -59.56 9.88
N LYS A 1220 2.36 -59.39 9.86
CA LYS A 1220 3.28 -60.22 9.07
C LYS A 1220 3.73 -61.47 9.81
#